data_AF-A0A353JBJ1-F1
#
_entry.id   AF-A0A353JBJ1-F1
#
_cell.length_a   1.000
_cell.length_b   1.000
_cell.length_c   1.000
_cell.angle_alpha   90.00
_cell.angle_beta   90.00
_cell.angle_gamma   90.00
#
_symmetry.space_group_name_H-M   'P 1'
#
loop_
_entity.id
_entity.type
_entity.pdbx_description
1 polymer ?
#
loop_
_entity_poly.entity_id
_entity_poly.type
_entity_poly.pdbx_seq_one_letter_code
_entity_poly.pdbx_strand_id
1 'polypeptide(L)'
;MKLCEKITILRKRSNLTQAKLGEYLFVTDKAVSKWESGKSEPDLDTLNKMAKLFNVDVKYLVSDSYDISDIENANNGEIFVKEKTTVEKKKIPFKSFAILSGEVTLFLTIAVIAIVVILNIIGNVTDRVTGLFDNWYQIVIFALDIFFLSLTLLFVGLEVSQNYKFKNYRLVKKGKSMKALSPTIYGATALFFVVLFIVGMVGGDYAIQNRSSINAALNFEESVKVGGGDTYYTSDYLNEDGSFNDEKLNEAAKETVKEVSDEGVVLLWNNNNALPLAKESKVNLFGMGSVKYLLSGFGNHDTYASQTEDMKTVFETGNAKFDVNDKLFDKYNELASTGNYGEKNVQGSATNNPKYNGSTGYLDGRYREYSVREPSWSTLTSAVTDSVSQYKDAAIFIVSRNASEDGDVWFPTNECLDNTYLDLSNEEAQILEQLKAKKDNGELDKIIVILNTKNVMQMQNLTLEKYGIDACLFAGLNGSSAYYSLSDILVGDVNPSGSLVDTIAYDIDSAPATVNTGDFRWTSSTGLPATDLGVYNDFYLVYQEGIYVGYRYYETRYEDVVLNQGNASSIVGAKKSTSTWKYQDEVAFPFGFGESYTDFEFSNYSVRHTEGEFGGDYTISVDVKNIGSRSGKTSIQVYLQKPYTEYDVANKVEKASVELAGFLKSDILEPNETKQYS
;
A
#
# COMPACT_ATOMS: atom_id res chain seq x y z
N MET A 1 27.68 -35.50 22.57
CA MET A 1 27.76 -34.24 23.35
C MET A 1 26.39 -33.58 23.40
N LYS A 2 26.00 -32.92 24.51
CA LYS A 2 24.67 -32.30 24.66
C LYS A 2 24.52 -30.99 23.90
N LEU A 3 23.30 -30.63 23.54
CA LEU A 3 22.96 -29.39 22.82
C LEU A 3 23.51 -28.12 23.51
N CYS A 4 23.33 -27.99 24.83
CA CYS A 4 23.83 -26.84 25.60
C CYS A 4 25.37 -26.67 25.53
N GLU A 5 26.10 -27.78 25.51
CA GLU A 5 27.56 -27.82 25.39
C GLU A 5 27.97 -27.40 23.97
N LYS A 6 27.31 -27.95 22.94
CA LYS A 6 27.54 -27.61 21.52
C LYS A 6 27.34 -26.12 21.23
N ILE A 7 26.23 -25.53 21.71
CA ILE A 7 25.96 -24.08 21.55
C ILE A 7 27.10 -23.28 22.18
N THR A 8 27.52 -23.63 23.40
CA THR A 8 28.62 -22.96 24.12
C THR A 8 29.95 -23.03 23.37
N ILE A 9 30.26 -24.19 22.78
CA ILE A 9 31.51 -24.43 22.04
C ILE A 9 31.51 -23.70 20.70
N LEU A 10 30.43 -23.82 19.92
CA LEU A 10 30.31 -23.18 18.61
C LEU A 10 30.33 -21.65 18.73
N ARG A 11 29.57 -21.08 19.68
CA ARG A 11 29.60 -19.64 19.95
C ARG A 11 31.02 -19.14 20.27
N LYS A 12 31.75 -19.85 21.13
CA LYS A 12 33.13 -19.50 21.51
C LYS A 12 34.11 -19.67 20.36
N ARG A 13 33.99 -20.73 19.55
CA ARG A 13 34.79 -20.94 18.33
C ARG A 13 34.57 -19.81 17.31
N SER A 14 33.35 -19.28 17.21
CA SER A 14 33.00 -18.12 16.38
C SER A 14 33.29 -16.76 17.01
N ASN A 15 33.97 -16.69 18.17
CA ASN A 15 34.26 -15.46 18.92
C ASN A 15 33.04 -14.59 19.29
N LEU A 16 31.83 -15.17 19.35
CA LEU A 16 30.60 -14.44 19.67
C LEU A 16 30.37 -14.33 21.19
N THR A 17 29.84 -13.19 21.65
CA THR A 17 29.29 -13.05 23.02
C THR A 17 27.87 -13.64 23.07
N GLN A 18 27.34 -13.93 24.28
CA GLN A 18 25.94 -14.39 24.41
C GLN A 18 24.95 -13.35 23.85
N ALA A 19 25.23 -12.06 24.04
CA ALA A 19 24.46 -10.96 23.48
C ALA A 19 24.53 -10.92 21.94
N LYS A 20 25.72 -11.06 21.34
CA LYS A 20 25.87 -11.05 19.87
C LYS A 20 25.22 -12.30 19.23
N LEU A 21 25.28 -13.47 19.89
CA LEU A 21 24.53 -14.64 19.44
C LEU A 21 23.02 -14.43 19.56
N GLY A 22 22.55 -13.76 20.63
CA GLY A 22 21.14 -13.41 20.77
C GLY A 22 20.66 -12.51 19.62
N GLU A 23 21.44 -11.47 19.32
CA GLU A 23 21.20 -10.55 18.19
C GLU A 23 21.08 -11.29 16.85
N TYR A 24 22.04 -12.16 16.51
CA TYR A 24 22.01 -12.97 15.28
C TYR A 24 20.83 -13.97 15.18
N LEU A 25 20.19 -14.29 16.31
CA LEU A 25 19.07 -15.22 16.38
C LEU A 25 17.73 -14.52 16.64
N PHE A 26 17.71 -13.19 16.76
CA PHE A 26 16.55 -12.37 17.15
C PHE A 26 15.96 -12.73 18.53
N VAL A 27 16.84 -13.04 19.50
CA VAL A 27 16.46 -13.41 20.88
C VAL A 27 17.29 -12.67 21.93
N THR A 28 16.82 -12.68 23.17
CA THR A 28 17.57 -12.10 24.30
C THR A 28 18.84 -12.90 24.65
N ASP A 29 19.87 -12.20 25.12
CA ASP A 29 21.07 -12.78 25.74
C ASP A 29 20.73 -13.77 26.88
N LYS A 30 19.66 -13.48 27.63
CA LYS A 30 19.09 -14.35 28.67
C LYS A 30 18.54 -15.66 28.12
N ALA A 31 17.99 -15.69 26.90
CA ALA A 31 17.56 -16.93 26.25
C ALA A 31 18.78 -17.79 25.90
N VAL A 32 19.80 -17.19 25.27
CA VAL A 32 21.09 -17.86 24.99
C VAL A 32 21.73 -18.41 26.26
N SER A 33 21.74 -17.63 27.34
CA SER A 33 22.26 -18.04 28.65
C SER A 33 21.50 -19.22 29.27
N LYS A 34 20.16 -19.29 29.08
CA LYS A 34 19.36 -20.46 29.48
C LYS A 34 19.66 -21.70 28.65
N TRP A 35 19.88 -21.55 27.34
CA TRP A 35 20.26 -22.66 26.45
C TRP A 35 21.64 -23.22 26.80
N GLU A 36 22.65 -22.35 26.97
CA GLU A 36 24.01 -22.77 27.36
C GLU A 36 24.07 -23.39 28.77
N SER A 37 23.12 -23.06 29.65
CA SER A 37 22.99 -23.68 30.97
C SER A 37 22.00 -24.85 31.03
N GLY A 38 21.42 -25.27 29.90
CA GLY A 38 20.47 -26.39 29.82
C GLY A 38 19.16 -26.18 30.58
N LYS A 39 18.77 -24.92 30.85
CA LYS A 39 17.53 -24.56 31.57
C LYS A 39 16.31 -24.45 30.67
N SER A 40 16.54 -24.34 29.36
CA SER A 40 15.55 -24.44 28.29
C SER A 40 16.28 -24.88 27.03
N GLU A 41 15.55 -25.24 25.98
CA GLU A 41 16.09 -25.52 24.65
C GLU A 41 15.61 -24.45 23.65
N PRO A 42 16.31 -24.23 22.52
CA PRO A 42 15.83 -23.39 21.44
C PRO A 42 14.77 -24.15 20.63
N ASP A 43 13.84 -23.42 20.00
CA ASP A 43 12.92 -24.01 19.01
C ASP A 43 13.64 -24.42 17.72
N LEU A 44 12.92 -25.15 16.84
CA LEU A 44 13.48 -25.71 15.61
C LEU A 44 13.96 -24.63 14.63
N ASP A 45 13.27 -23.48 14.54
CA ASP A 45 13.69 -22.37 13.68
C ASP A 45 14.99 -21.73 14.21
N THR A 46 15.08 -21.52 15.52
CA THR A 46 16.31 -21.04 16.17
C THR A 46 17.46 -22.04 15.99
N LEU A 47 17.21 -23.35 16.08
CA LEU A 47 18.20 -24.39 15.80
C LEU A 47 18.66 -24.36 14.33
N ASN A 48 17.75 -24.15 13.38
CA ASN A 48 18.08 -23.96 11.96
C ASN A 48 18.93 -22.70 11.72
N LYS A 49 18.62 -21.60 12.41
CA LYS A 49 19.41 -20.35 12.38
C LYS A 49 20.80 -20.54 12.99
N MET A 50 20.91 -21.22 14.14
CA MET A 50 22.21 -21.58 14.74
C MET A 50 23.05 -22.49 13.83
N ALA A 51 22.43 -23.50 13.21
CA ALA A 51 23.10 -24.42 12.29
C ALA A 51 23.75 -23.67 11.13
N LYS A 52 23.00 -22.75 10.49
CA LYS A 52 23.52 -21.84 9.44
C LYS A 52 24.63 -20.93 9.97
N LEU A 53 24.41 -20.24 11.10
CA LEU A 53 25.37 -19.29 11.69
C LEU A 53 26.71 -19.95 12.06
N PHE A 54 26.68 -21.20 12.50
CA PHE A 54 27.88 -21.96 12.89
C PHE A 54 28.43 -22.87 11.78
N ASN A 55 27.80 -22.87 10.59
CA ASN A 55 28.11 -23.76 9.47
C ASN A 55 28.20 -25.25 9.88
N VAL A 56 27.15 -25.74 10.54
CA VAL A 56 26.99 -27.14 10.94
C VAL A 56 25.60 -27.66 10.53
N ASP A 57 25.46 -28.98 10.38
CA ASP A 57 24.15 -29.61 10.18
C ASP A 57 23.28 -29.48 11.46
N VAL A 58 21.98 -29.25 11.31
CA VAL A 58 21.01 -29.21 12.43
C VAL A 58 21.04 -30.53 13.22
N LYS A 59 21.26 -31.65 12.54
CA LYS A 59 21.43 -32.98 13.14
C LYS A 59 22.64 -33.05 14.07
N TYR A 60 23.72 -32.30 13.79
CA TYR A 60 24.85 -32.18 14.72
C TYR A 60 24.42 -31.49 16.00
N LEU A 61 23.62 -30.41 15.94
CA LEU A 61 23.12 -29.74 17.13
C LEU A 61 22.22 -30.66 17.97
N VAL A 62 21.22 -31.28 17.33
CA VAL A 62 20.14 -32.00 18.01
C VAL A 62 20.53 -33.39 18.52
N SER A 63 21.45 -34.11 17.85
CA SER A 63 21.74 -35.51 18.23
C SER A 63 22.95 -35.65 19.15
N ASP A 64 22.72 -36.19 20.35
CA ASP A 64 23.76 -36.46 21.36
C ASP A 64 24.88 -37.42 20.89
N SER A 65 24.68 -38.14 19.78
CA SER A 65 25.66 -39.06 19.19
C SER A 65 26.88 -38.38 18.56
N TYR A 66 26.83 -37.07 18.32
CA TYR A 66 27.94 -36.31 17.74
C TYR A 66 28.77 -35.57 18.79
N ASP A 67 30.07 -35.41 18.51
CA ASP A 67 31.07 -34.72 19.34
C ASP A 67 31.94 -33.77 18.47
N ILE A 68 32.77 -32.95 19.10
CA ILE A 68 33.62 -31.92 18.47
C ILE A 68 34.48 -32.48 17.32
N SER A 69 34.94 -33.73 17.44
CA SER A 69 35.74 -34.44 16.43
C SER A 69 35.04 -34.61 15.08
N ASP A 70 33.71 -34.56 15.06
CA ASP A 70 32.93 -34.76 13.84
C ASP A 70 32.92 -33.50 12.95
N ILE A 71 33.22 -32.33 13.52
CA ILE A 71 33.43 -31.07 12.78
C ILE A 71 34.80 -31.08 12.07
N GLU A 72 35.81 -31.69 12.67
CA GLU A 72 37.20 -31.65 12.18
C GLU A 72 37.41 -32.54 10.94
N ASN A 73 36.52 -33.50 10.70
CA ASN A 73 36.56 -34.38 9.53
C ASN A 73 35.72 -33.88 8.33
N ALA A 74 34.91 -32.83 8.50
CA ALA A 74 33.98 -32.34 7.47
C ALA A 74 34.51 -31.15 6.64
N ASN A 75 35.45 -30.37 7.17
CA ASN A 75 35.84 -29.06 6.61
C ASN A 75 37.19 -29.06 5.88
N ASN A 76 37.29 -29.79 4.76
CA ASN A 76 38.32 -29.55 3.74
C ASN A 76 37.80 -28.55 2.69
N GLY A 77 37.75 -27.27 3.05
CA GLY A 77 37.22 -26.20 2.20
C GLY A 77 37.40 -24.80 2.81
N GLU A 78 38.61 -24.26 2.68
CA GLU A 78 39.03 -22.85 2.88
C GLU A 78 38.25 -21.96 3.88
N ILE A 79 38.73 -21.93 5.12
CA ILE A 79 38.62 -20.74 5.98
C ILE A 79 39.87 -19.87 5.73
N PHE A 80 39.68 -18.59 5.38
CA PHE A 80 40.77 -17.66 5.08
C PHE A 80 41.77 -17.52 6.24
N VAL A 81 42.97 -18.08 6.07
CA VAL A 81 44.16 -17.77 6.88
C VAL A 81 45.31 -17.41 5.94
N LYS A 82 45.60 -16.11 5.79
CA LYS A 82 46.73 -15.64 4.97
C LYS A 82 48.00 -15.50 5.80
N GLU A 83 48.92 -16.43 5.57
CA GLU A 83 50.38 -16.39 5.72
C GLU A 83 51.02 -15.68 6.94
N LYS A 84 51.70 -16.48 7.76
CA LYS A 84 52.90 -16.01 8.48
C LYS A 84 53.98 -15.62 7.47
N THR A 85 54.31 -14.33 7.35
CA THR A 85 55.54 -13.90 6.67
C THR A 85 56.52 -13.31 7.70
N THR A 86 57.65 -13.97 7.90
CA THR A 86 58.76 -13.45 8.71
C THR A 86 59.58 -12.49 7.84
N VAL A 87 59.53 -11.17 8.10
CA VAL A 87 60.37 -10.18 7.41
C VAL A 87 61.07 -9.25 8.40
N GLU A 88 62.31 -8.91 8.10
CA GLU A 88 63.24 -8.18 8.96
C GLU A 88 62.86 -6.71 9.23
N LYS A 89 63.35 -6.19 10.36
CA LYS A 89 63.17 -4.79 10.79
C LYS A 89 63.94 -3.81 9.88
N LYS A 90 63.25 -3.10 8.99
CA LYS A 90 63.72 -1.81 8.47
C LYS A 90 63.13 -0.65 9.29
N LYS A 91 63.99 0.18 9.89
CA LYS A 91 63.58 1.36 10.68
C LYS A 91 63.09 2.48 9.75
N ILE A 92 61.83 2.89 9.91
CA ILE A 92 61.28 4.11 9.32
C ILE A 92 61.45 5.26 10.35
N PRO A 93 61.88 6.48 9.94
CA PRO A 93 62.16 7.56 10.88
C PRO A 93 60.88 8.18 11.47
N PHE A 94 60.85 8.29 12.81
CA PHE A 94 59.70 8.68 13.64
C PHE A 94 59.08 10.06 13.39
N LYS A 95 59.67 10.91 12.53
CA LYS A 95 59.19 12.28 12.28
C LYS A 95 57.99 12.37 11.34
N SER A 96 57.79 11.41 10.45
CA SER A 96 56.67 11.44 9.49
C SER A 96 55.32 11.10 10.12
N PHE A 97 55.32 10.45 11.29
CA PHE A 97 54.09 9.96 11.94
C PHE A 97 53.28 11.07 12.63
N ALA A 98 53.94 12.09 13.18
CA ALA A 98 53.29 13.15 13.96
C ALA A 98 52.62 14.24 13.11
N ILE A 99 53.03 14.40 11.85
CA ILE A 99 52.34 15.30 10.90
C ILE A 99 51.09 14.59 10.36
N LEU A 100 51.23 13.31 10.02
CA LEU A 100 50.13 12.47 9.55
C LEU A 100 49.00 12.36 10.58
N SER A 101 49.31 12.27 11.88
CA SER A 101 48.28 12.20 12.92
C SER A 101 47.42 13.46 13.03
N GLY A 102 47.99 14.66 12.83
CA GLY A 102 47.23 15.91 12.89
C GLY A 102 46.25 16.06 11.73
N GLU A 103 46.70 15.77 10.50
CA GLU A 103 45.87 15.81 9.30
C GLU A 103 44.78 14.72 9.32
N VAL A 104 45.13 13.50 9.74
CA VAL A 104 44.16 12.40 9.92
C VAL A 104 43.13 12.72 10.99
N THR A 105 43.51 13.34 12.12
CA THR A 105 42.56 13.74 13.15
C THR A 105 41.58 14.80 12.62
N LEU A 106 42.08 15.82 11.91
CA LEU A 106 41.22 16.85 11.31
C LEU A 106 40.25 16.26 10.26
N PHE A 107 40.73 15.34 9.40
CA PHE A 107 39.90 14.64 8.43
C PHE A 107 38.82 13.77 9.10
N LEU A 108 39.16 13.06 10.18
CA LEU A 108 38.21 12.28 10.96
C LEU A 108 37.15 13.18 11.61
N THR A 109 37.54 14.32 12.19
CA THR A 109 36.56 15.27 12.76
C THR A 109 35.61 15.83 11.70
N ILE A 110 36.11 16.20 10.52
CA ILE A 110 35.27 16.67 9.41
C ILE A 110 34.33 15.57 8.89
N ALA A 111 34.83 14.34 8.77
CA ALA A 111 34.02 13.18 8.37
C ALA A 111 32.90 12.88 9.38
N VAL A 112 33.18 12.97 10.69
CA VAL A 112 32.16 12.80 11.74
C VAL A 112 31.10 13.90 11.68
N ILE A 113 31.49 15.17 11.51
CA ILE A 113 30.54 16.28 11.35
C ILE A 113 29.64 16.04 10.12
N ALA A 114 30.22 15.61 8.99
CA ALA A 114 29.45 15.29 7.80
C ALA A 114 28.46 14.12 8.04
N ILE A 115 28.88 13.06 8.74
CA ILE A 115 28.03 11.92 9.10
C ILE A 115 26.88 12.36 10.03
N VAL A 116 27.13 13.19 11.05
CA VAL A 116 26.09 13.69 11.96
C VAL A 116 25.07 14.59 11.23
N VAL A 117 25.52 15.39 10.26
CA VAL A 117 24.62 16.19 9.40
C VAL A 117 23.78 15.29 8.49
N ILE A 118 24.39 14.28 7.85
CA ILE A 118 23.69 13.33 6.98
C ILE A 118 22.65 12.53 7.78
N LEU A 119 22.99 12.05 8.97
CA LEU A 119 22.06 11.32 9.84
C LEU A 119 20.90 12.20 10.34
N ASN A 120 21.13 13.50 10.60
CA ASN A 120 20.04 14.44 10.91
C ASN A 120 19.12 14.67 9.70
N ILE A 121 19.65 14.78 8.48
CA ILE A 121 18.84 14.92 7.27
C ILE A 121 17.99 13.66 7.05
N ILE A 122 18.59 12.48 7.17
CA ILE A 122 17.89 11.19 7.02
C ILE A 122 16.81 11.05 8.10
N GLY A 123 17.12 11.31 9.38
CA GLY A 123 16.14 11.25 10.48
C GLY A 123 14.93 12.14 10.25
N ASN A 124 15.14 13.42 9.92
CA ASN A 124 14.05 14.36 9.63
C ASN A 124 13.19 13.95 8.41
N VAL A 125 13.77 13.26 7.42
CA VAL A 125 13.02 12.70 6.29
C VAL A 125 12.26 11.43 6.71
N THR A 126 12.87 10.54 7.49
CA THR A 126 12.24 9.28 7.95
C THR A 126 11.08 9.55 8.91
N ASP A 127 11.21 10.50 9.85
CA ASP A 127 10.14 10.83 10.80
C ASP A 127 8.92 11.41 10.08
N ARG A 128 9.13 12.27 9.07
CA ARG A 128 8.07 12.80 8.18
C ARG A 128 7.35 11.75 7.35
N VAL A 129 8.01 10.63 7.05
CA VAL A 129 7.49 9.57 6.15
C VAL A 129 6.86 8.40 6.92
N THR A 130 7.33 8.12 8.14
CA THR A 130 7.00 6.88 8.85
C THR A 130 6.28 7.05 10.19
N GLY A 131 6.47 8.17 10.90
CA GLY A 131 5.77 8.48 12.16
C GLY A 131 5.90 7.44 13.30
N LEU A 132 6.81 6.47 13.19
CA LEU A 132 6.75 5.23 13.97
C LEU A 132 7.65 5.20 15.22
N PHE A 133 8.73 5.98 15.27
CA PHE A 133 9.68 5.97 16.39
C PHE A 133 10.35 7.35 16.61
N ASP A 134 9.77 8.18 17.46
CA ASP A 134 10.37 9.47 17.84
C ASP A 134 11.80 9.31 18.38
N ASN A 135 12.74 10.09 17.81
CA ASN A 135 14.07 10.39 18.35
C ASN A 135 15.07 9.21 18.51
N TRP A 136 14.86 8.04 17.90
CA TRP A 136 15.83 6.94 17.99
C TRP A 136 17.24 7.32 17.47
N TYR A 137 17.30 8.17 16.43
CA TYR A 137 18.54 8.66 15.84
C TYR A 137 19.31 9.59 16.80
N GLN A 138 18.64 10.31 17.71
CA GLN A 138 19.29 11.12 18.74
C GLN A 138 20.14 10.25 19.69
N ILE A 139 19.65 9.06 20.03
CA ILE A 139 20.38 8.08 20.88
C ILE A 139 21.62 7.57 20.16
N VAL A 140 21.52 7.31 18.85
CA VAL A 140 22.66 6.87 18.01
C VAL A 140 23.70 7.98 17.87
N ILE A 141 23.29 9.22 17.61
CA ILE A 141 24.17 10.39 17.56
C ILE A 141 24.88 10.58 18.90
N PHE A 142 24.15 10.57 20.02
CA PHE A 142 24.73 10.69 21.36
C PHE A 142 25.77 9.59 21.68
N ALA A 143 25.50 8.34 21.28
CA ALA A 143 26.45 7.24 21.45
C ALA A 143 27.71 7.42 20.58
N LEU A 144 27.57 7.90 19.34
CA LEU A 144 28.69 8.23 18.46
C LEU A 144 29.51 9.40 19.00
N ASP A 145 28.87 10.45 19.52
CA ASP A 145 29.57 11.61 20.10
C ASP A 145 30.36 11.23 21.35
N ILE A 146 29.83 10.37 22.24
CA ILE A 146 30.61 9.81 23.36
C ILE A 146 31.81 9.00 22.85
N PHE A 147 31.63 8.20 21.80
CA PHE A 147 32.71 7.40 21.20
C PHE A 147 33.80 8.30 20.59
N PHE A 148 33.44 9.35 19.85
CA PHE A 148 34.42 10.26 19.26
C PHE A 148 35.05 11.23 20.27
N LEU A 149 34.32 11.67 21.30
CA LEU A 149 34.89 12.45 22.40
C LEU A 149 35.92 11.62 23.18
N SER A 150 35.61 10.36 23.49
CA SER A 150 36.55 9.47 24.17
C SER A 150 37.75 9.09 23.29
N LEU A 151 37.56 8.90 21.98
CA LEU A 151 38.67 8.72 21.02
C LEU A 151 39.56 9.97 20.93
N THR A 152 38.98 11.17 20.91
CA THR A 152 39.71 12.45 20.89
C THR A 152 40.51 12.64 22.18
N LEU A 153 39.92 12.34 23.35
CA LEU A 153 40.62 12.35 24.64
C LEU A 153 41.75 11.31 24.69
N LEU A 154 41.58 10.15 24.06
CA LEU A 154 42.64 9.14 23.92
C LEU A 154 43.81 9.66 23.09
N PHE A 155 43.56 10.29 21.93
CA PHE A 155 44.60 10.88 21.09
C PHE A 155 45.32 12.04 21.78
N VAL A 156 44.60 12.96 22.42
CA VAL A 156 45.19 14.03 23.23
C VAL A 156 46.03 13.46 24.38
N GLY A 157 45.55 12.41 25.07
CA GLY A 157 46.28 11.72 26.12
C GLY A 157 47.57 11.05 25.63
N LEU A 158 47.53 10.43 24.45
CA LEU A 158 48.70 9.85 23.78
C LEU A 158 49.71 10.94 23.37
N GLU A 159 49.26 12.07 22.86
CA GLU A 159 50.12 13.18 22.42
C GLU A 159 50.75 13.94 23.60
N VAL A 160 50.01 14.12 24.70
CA VAL A 160 50.55 14.65 25.98
C VAL A 160 51.56 13.67 26.59
N SER A 161 51.28 12.35 26.57
CA SER A 161 52.19 11.29 27.03
C SER A 161 53.50 11.27 26.22
N GLN A 162 53.41 11.42 24.89
CA GLN A 162 54.59 11.50 24.03
C GLN A 162 55.39 12.79 24.25
N ASN A 163 54.73 13.94 24.42
CA ASN A 163 55.40 15.20 24.78
C ASN A 163 56.08 15.14 26.17
N TYR A 164 55.49 14.44 27.15
CA TYR A 164 56.12 14.19 28.45
C TYR A 164 57.40 13.36 28.33
N LYS A 165 57.40 12.31 27.50
CA LYS A 165 58.61 11.51 27.21
C LYS A 165 59.68 12.32 26.46
N PHE A 166 59.29 13.24 25.57
CA PHE A 166 60.22 14.06 24.81
C PHE A 166 60.98 15.11 25.65
N LYS A 167 60.44 15.52 26.80
CA LYS A 167 61.11 16.48 27.71
C LYS A 167 62.47 15.98 28.24
N ASN A 168 62.70 14.65 28.21
CA ASN A 168 63.94 14.01 28.65
C ASN A 168 64.98 13.75 27.54
N TYR A 169 64.74 14.18 26.29
CA TYR A 169 65.72 14.03 25.19
C TYR A 169 66.10 15.38 24.56
N ARG A 170 67.32 15.85 24.85
CA ARG A 170 67.79 17.20 24.49
C ARG A 170 68.62 17.21 23.20
N LEU A 171 67.95 17.57 22.09
CA LEU A 171 68.49 18.12 20.81
C LEU A 171 69.50 17.24 20.03
N VAL A 172 69.41 17.16 18.69
CA VAL A 172 69.95 18.09 17.67
C VAL A 172 69.47 17.54 16.28
N LYS A 173 69.28 18.25 15.15
CA LYS A 173 69.75 19.56 14.61
C LYS A 173 68.62 20.31 13.84
N LYS A 174 69.01 21.35 13.10
CA LYS A 174 68.22 22.32 12.29
C LYS A 174 67.31 21.74 11.18
N GLY A 175 66.11 22.31 11.09
CA GLY A 175 65.21 22.39 9.92
C GLY A 175 64.05 23.32 10.33
N LYS A 176 63.57 24.23 9.46
CA LYS A 176 62.56 25.26 9.84
C LYS A 176 61.33 24.60 10.47
N SER A 177 61.13 24.75 11.78
CA SER A 177 59.91 24.30 12.44
C SER A 177 58.79 25.30 12.15
N MET A 178 57.67 24.83 11.58
CA MET A 178 56.41 25.55 11.76
C MET A 178 56.18 25.70 13.27
N LYS A 179 55.79 26.90 13.72
CA LYS A 179 55.42 27.12 15.11
C LYS A 179 54.15 26.31 15.36
N ALA A 180 54.25 25.24 16.16
CA ALA A 180 53.06 24.56 16.68
C ALA A 180 52.18 25.60 17.37
N LEU A 181 50.86 25.54 17.14
CA LEU A 181 49.93 26.42 17.86
C LEU A 181 50.10 26.18 19.36
N SER A 182 50.00 27.24 20.16
CA SER A 182 50.27 27.12 21.59
C SER A 182 49.24 26.21 22.26
N PRO A 183 49.59 25.47 23.34
CA PRO A 183 48.65 24.62 24.06
C PRO A 183 47.38 25.35 24.53
N THR A 184 47.47 26.67 24.73
CA THR A 184 46.32 27.54 25.02
C THR A 184 45.32 27.65 23.87
N ILE A 185 45.75 27.59 22.61
CA ILE A 185 44.83 27.62 21.46
C ILE A 185 44.11 26.29 21.35
N TYR A 186 44.83 25.16 21.42
CA TYR A 186 44.19 23.83 21.45
C TYR A 186 43.22 23.67 22.64
N GLY A 187 43.59 24.17 23.83
CA GLY A 187 42.70 24.18 24.99
C GLY A 187 41.45 25.05 24.80
N ALA A 188 41.59 26.23 24.19
CA ALA A 188 40.46 27.11 23.88
C ALA A 188 39.54 26.51 22.81
N THR A 189 40.10 25.91 21.75
CA THR A 189 39.32 25.24 20.70
C THR A 189 38.60 24.00 21.24
N ALA A 190 39.26 23.18 22.07
CA ALA A 190 38.62 22.05 22.73
C ALA A 190 37.49 22.49 23.68
N LEU A 191 37.71 23.55 24.48
CA LEU A 191 36.67 24.11 25.34
C LEU A 191 35.49 24.65 24.53
N PHE A 192 35.74 25.33 23.41
CA PHE A 192 34.70 25.82 22.49
C PHE A 192 33.85 24.68 21.94
N PHE A 193 34.46 23.58 21.48
CA PHE A 193 33.72 22.42 20.99
C PHE A 193 33.01 21.64 22.12
N VAL A 194 33.56 21.56 23.33
CA VAL A 194 32.86 20.99 24.49
C VAL A 194 31.64 21.83 24.89
N VAL A 195 31.73 23.16 24.85
CA VAL A 195 30.59 24.05 25.10
C VAL A 195 29.55 23.90 23.99
N LEU A 196 29.95 23.87 22.72
CA LEU A 196 29.05 23.60 21.59
C LEU A 196 28.37 22.24 21.70
N PHE A 197 29.07 21.21 22.13
CA PHE A 197 28.51 19.87 22.35
C PHE A 197 27.46 19.86 23.47
N ILE A 198 27.76 20.50 24.61
CA ILE A 198 26.80 20.65 25.71
C ILE A 198 25.59 21.49 25.27
N VAL A 199 25.79 22.53 24.47
CA VAL A 199 24.70 23.35 23.91
C VAL A 199 23.88 22.58 22.87
N GLY A 200 24.49 21.72 22.05
CA GLY A 200 23.77 20.85 21.11
C GLY A 200 22.93 19.81 21.84
N MET A 201 23.55 19.07 22.76
CA MET A 201 22.88 18.05 23.58
C MET A 201 21.76 18.62 24.44
N VAL A 202 22.08 19.55 25.33
CA VAL A 202 21.12 20.06 26.32
C VAL A 202 20.19 21.07 25.68
N GLY A 203 20.72 21.91 24.78
CA GLY A 203 19.92 22.92 24.08
C GLY A 203 18.99 22.33 23.04
N GLY A 204 19.29 21.19 22.42
CA GLY A 204 18.36 20.48 21.53
C GLY A 204 17.12 20.00 22.27
N ASP A 205 17.30 19.13 23.27
CA ASP A 205 16.19 18.62 24.10
C ASP A 205 15.46 19.74 24.83
N TYR A 206 16.18 20.73 25.37
CA TYR A 206 15.56 21.88 26.04
C TYR A 206 14.81 22.79 25.05
N ALA A 207 15.28 22.95 23.81
CA ALA A 207 14.57 23.69 22.78
C ALA A 207 13.33 22.96 22.27
N ILE A 208 13.34 21.62 22.22
CA ILE A 208 12.16 20.80 21.91
C ILE A 208 11.15 20.90 23.06
N GLN A 209 11.57 20.67 24.30
CA GLN A 209 10.70 20.75 25.49
C GLN A 209 10.11 22.15 25.72
N ASN A 210 10.85 23.20 25.38
CA ASN A 210 10.39 24.58 25.48
C ASN A 210 10.02 25.18 24.10
N ARG A 211 9.78 24.35 23.07
CA ARG A 211 9.55 24.82 21.69
C ARG A 211 8.45 25.86 21.61
N SER A 212 7.32 25.64 22.28
CA SER A 212 6.22 26.61 22.33
C SER A 212 6.64 27.94 22.98
N SER A 213 7.43 27.92 24.05
CA SER A 213 7.91 29.14 24.74
C SER A 213 8.99 29.87 23.93
N ILE A 214 9.85 29.14 23.22
CA ILE A 214 10.89 29.69 22.36
C ILE A 214 10.28 30.26 21.09
N ASN A 215 9.38 29.53 20.43
CA ASN A 215 8.64 29.99 19.27
C ASN A 215 7.80 31.23 19.62
N ALA A 216 7.11 31.26 20.77
CA ALA A 216 6.43 32.46 21.26
C ALA A 216 7.39 33.63 21.55
N ALA A 217 8.60 33.38 22.07
CA ALA A 217 9.61 34.42 22.28
C ALA A 217 10.29 34.90 21.00
N LEU A 218 10.27 34.09 19.94
CA LEU A 218 10.79 34.38 18.59
C LEU A 218 9.70 34.79 17.60
N ASN A 219 8.44 34.92 18.05
CA ASN A 219 7.28 35.30 17.26
C ASN A 219 6.92 34.33 16.11
N PHE A 220 7.20 33.03 16.28
CA PHE A 220 6.71 31.95 15.42
C PHE A 220 5.50 31.27 16.08
N GLU A 221 4.41 31.09 15.34
CA GLU A 221 3.25 30.28 15.78
C GLU A 221 2.98 29.20 14.73
N GLU A 222 3.15 27.93 15.10
CA GLU A 222 2.87 26.75 14.24
C GLU A 222 1.44 26.21 14.45
N SER A 223 0.74 26.75 15.44
CA SER A 223 -0.63 26.37 15.78
C SER A 223 -1.34 27.52 16.47
N VAL A 224 -2.57 27.81 16.07
CA VAL A 224 -3.39 28.84 16.71
C VAL A 224 -4.30 28.18 17.74
N LYS A 225 -4.28 28.69 18.98
CA LYS A 225 -5.26 28.35 20.01
C LYS A 225 -6.39 29.36 20.01
N VAL A 226 -7.49 29.00 19.35
CA VAL A 226 -8.73 29.77 19.39
C VAL A 226 -9.50 29.42 20.68
N GLY A 227 -10.26 30.37 21.23
CA GLY A 227 -10.85 30.27 22.55
C GLY A 227 -11.71 29.00 22.75
N GLY A 228 -11.31 28.15 23.69
CA GLY A 228 -11.93 26.84 23.96
C GLY A 228 -10.91 25.81 24.45
N GLY A 229 -9.67 25.91 23.95
CA GLY A 229 -8.55 25.01 24.27
C GLY A 229 -8.06 24.19 23.08
N ASP A 230 -8.83 24.20 21.99
CA ASP A 230 -8.52 23.50 20.75
C ASP A 230 -7.27 24.09 20.07
N THR A 231 -6.50 23.23 19.42
CA THR A 231 -5.24 23.56 18.77
C THR A 231 -5.36 23.27 17.28
N TYR A 232 -5.34 24.32 16.46
CA TYR A 232 -5.44 24.22 15.01
C TYR A 232 -4.06 24.33 14.39
N TYR A 233 -3.73 23.44 13.45
CA TYR A 233 -2.54 23.59 12.60
C TYR A 233 -2.65 24.86 11.75
N THR A 234 -1.55 25.58 11.53
CA THR A 234 -1.54 26.72 10.60
C THR A 234 -1.76 26.24 9.17
N SER A 235 -2.78 26.78 8.51
CA SER A 235 -3.00 26.58 7.07
C SER A 235 -2.00 27.40 6.26
N ASP A 236 -1.39 26.78 5.24
CA ASP A 236 -0.56 27.48 4.24
C ASP A 236 -1.40 28.40 3.33
N TYR A 237 -2.72 28.22 3.30
CA TYR A 237 -3.65 29.03 2.53
C TYR A 237 -4.00 30.31 3.29
N LEU A 238 -3.28 31.39 2.97
CA LEU A 238 -3.45 32.71 3.58
C LEU A 238 -3.99 33.77 2.60
N ASN A 239 -4.61 34.79 3.18
CA ASN A 239 -4.90 36.08 2.57
C ASN A 239 -3.65 36.97 2.56
N GLU A 240 -3.68 38.06 1.79
CA GLU A 240 -2.57 39.04 1.73
C GLU A 240 -2.28 39.72 3.08
N ASP A 241 -3.25 39.74 3.99
CA ASP A 241 -3.12 40.27 5.35
C ASP A 241 -2.61 39.24 6.39
N GLY A 242 -2.34 38.00 5.95
CA GLY A 242 -1.88 36.89 6.81
C GLY A 242 -2.98 36.15 7.56
N SER A 243 -4.26 36.47 7.37
CA SER A 243 -5.38 35.67 7.89
C SER A 243 -5.59 34.38 7.07
N PHE A 244 -6.18 33.34 7.68
CA PHE A 244 -6.50 32.10 6.97
C PHE A 244 -7.53 32.34 5.85
N ASN A 245 -7.30 31.70 4.71
CA ASN A 245 -8.18 31.72 3.55
C ASN A 245 -8.81 30.34 3.35
N ASP A 246 -9.98 30.15 3.97
CA ASP A 246 -10.76 28.91 3.87
C ASP A 246 -11.26 28.64 2.45
N GLU A 247 -11.46 29.67 1.62
CA GLU A 247 -11.93 29.54 0.24
C GLU A 247 -10.85 28.83 -0.61
N LYS A 248 -9.61 29.32 -0.60
CA LYS A 248 -8.46 28.69 -1.27
C LYS A 248 -8.16 27.29 -0.74
N LEU A 249 -8.29 27.06 0.58
CA LEU A 249 -8.14 25.73 1.17
C LEU A 249 -9.20 24.76 0.62
N ASN A 250 -10.46 25.20 0.53
CA ASN A 250 -11.54 24.40 -0.04
C ASN A 250 -11.38 24.18 -1.56
N GLU A 251 -10.89 25.17 -2.31
CA GLU A 251 -10.56 25.03 -3.74
C GLU A 251 -9.46 23.99 -3.95
N ALA A 252 -8.33 24.10 -3.25
CA ALA A 252 -7.23 23.14 -3.35
C ALA A 252 -7.63 21.73 -2.88
N ALA A 253 -8.50 21.62 -1.86
CA ALA A 253 -9.06 20.34 -1.44
C ALA A 253 -9.95 19.71 -2.53
N LYS A 254 -10.80 20.51 -3.20
CA LYS A 254 -11.60 20.04 -4.35
C LYS A 254 -10.73 19.63 -5.53
N GLU A 255 -9.69 20.41 -5.85
CA GLU A 255 -8.74 20.08 -6.91
C GLU A 255 -8.03 18.74 -6.61
N THR A 256 -7.57 18.54 -5.38
CA THR A 256 -6.96 17.27 -4.92
C THR A 256 -7.94 16.10 -5.02
N VAL A 257 -9.19 16.27 -4.56
CA VAL A 257 -10.22 15.22 -4.65
C VAL A 257 -10.57 14.91 -6.12
N LYS A 258 -10.55 15.92 -7.00
CA LYS A 258 -10.75 15.74 -8.43
C LYS A 258 -9.57 14.98 -9.06
N GLU A 259 -8.32 15.32 -8.77
CA GLU A 259 -7.15 14.60 -9.28
C GLU A 259 -7.18 13.12 -8.86
N VAL A 260 -7.47 12.83 -7.59
CA VAL A 260 -7.64 11.44 -7.10
C VAL A 260 -8.79 10.72 -7.82
N SER A 261 -9.87 11.43 -8.17
CA SER A 261 -10.99 10.87 -8.94
C SER A 261 -10.59 10.57 -10.38
N ASP A 262 -9.95 11.53 -11.04
CA ASP A 262 -9.48 11.46 -12.44
C ASP A 262 -8.51 10.28 -12.65
N GLU A 263 -7.63 10.07 -11.67
CA GLU A 263 -6.63 9.00 -11.65
C GLU A 263 -7.17 7.64 -11.17
N GLY A 264 -8.33 7.63 -10.52
CA GLY A 264 -8.94 6.47 -9.87
C GLY A 264 -10.05 5.77 -10.67
N VAL A 265 -10.72 6.47 -11.60
CA VAL A 265 -11.70 5.83 -12.49
C VAL A 265 -11.00 4.83 -13.42
N VAL A 266 -11.53 3.61 -13.48
CA VAL A 266 -11.04 2.52 -14.33
C VAL A 266 -11.97 2.36 -15.53
N LEU A 267 -11.40 2.40 -16.74
CA LEU A 267 -12.12 2.03 -17.96
C LEU A 267 -12.09 0.49 -18.07
N LEU A 268 -13.25 -0.17 -17.99
CA LEU A 268 -13.36 -1.62 -18.07
C LEU A 268 -13.40 -2.10 -19.53
N TRP A 269 -14.09 -1.38 -20.40
CA TRP A 269 -14.03 -1.58 -21.85
C TRP A 269 -14.47 -0.33 -22.61
N ASN A 270 -14.04 -0.23 -23.88
CA ASN A 270 -14.40 0.85 -24.80
C ASN A 270 -14.51 0.34 -26.24
N ASN A 271 -15.59 -0.38 -26.54
CA ASN A 271 -15.85 -0.95 -27.85
C ASN A 271 -16.06 0.15 -28.90
N ASN A 272 -15.48 -0.04 -30.09
CA ASN A 272 -15.55 0.90 -31.23
C ASN A 272 -15.18 2.36 -30.91
N ASN A 273 -14.36 2.62 -29.87
CA ASN A 273 -14.03 3.97 -29.39
C ASN A 273 -15.29 4.82 -29.08
N ALA A 274 -16.27 4.23 -28.39
CA ALA A 274 -17.50 4.94 -28.01
C ALA A 274 -17.23 6.08 -27.03
N LEU A 275 -16.25 5.92 -26.15
CA LEU A 275 -15.62 7.00 -25.40
C LEU A 275 -14.28 7.39 -26.04
N PRO A 276 -13.87 8.67 -25.91
CA PRO A 276 -14.65 9.78 -25.38
C PRO A 276 -15.79 10.23 -26.31
N LEU A 277 -16.84 10.80 -25.71
CA LEU A 277 -17.90 11.53 -26.42
C LEU A 277 -17.37 12.87 -26.97
N ALA A 278 -18.09 13.43 -27.94
CA ALA A 278 -17.87 14.81 -28.33
C ALA A 278 -18.40 15.76 -27.24
N LYS A 279 -17.74 16.90 -27.03
CA LYS A 279 -18.36 18.01 -26.28
C LYS A 279 -19.65 18.43 -26.98
N GLU A 280 -20.62 18.92 -26.22
CA GLU A 280 -21.95 19.28 -26.73
C GLU A 280 -22.79 18.09 -27.26
N SER A 281 -22.38 16.83 -27.00
CA SER A 281 -23.20 15.66 -27.28
C SER A 281 -24.55 15.74 -26.57
N LYS A 282 -25.61 15.29 -27.25
CA LYS A 282 -26.96 15.22 -26.69
C LYS A 282 -27.14 13.89 -25.96
N VAL A 283 -27.25 13.92 -24.64
CA VAL A 283 -27.19 12.72 -23.80
C VAL A 283 -28.43 12.51 -22.93
N ASN A 284 -28.69 11.24 -22.63
CA ASN A 284 -29.69 10.81 -21.65
C ASN A 284 -28.99 10.31 -20.40
N LEU A 285 -29.37 10.81 -19.23
CA LEU A 285 -28.93 10.26 -17.95
C LEU A 285 -29.99 9.27 -17.44
N PHE A 286 -29.59 8.03 -17.21
CA PHE A 286 -30.43 6.93 -16.73
C PHE A 286 -29.85 6.32 -15.45
N GLY A 287 -30.68 5.54 -14.74
CA GLY A 287 -30.38 5.00 -13.43
C GLY A 287 -30.68 6.04 -12.34
N MET A 288 -31.17 5.59 -11.18
CA MET A 288 -31.36 6.45 -10.01
C MET A 288 -30.05 7.14 -9.58
N GLY A 289 -28.90 6.54 -9.88
CA GLY A 289 -27.57 7.14 -9.67
C GLY A 289 -27.35 8.47 -10.42
N SER A 290 -28.14 8.81 -11.44
CA SER A 290 -28.10 10.12 -12.10
C SER A 290 -28.52 11.28 -11.18
N VAL A 291 -29.38 11.01 -10.19
CA VAL A 291 -29.93 11.99 -9.23
C VAL A 291 -29.66 11.62 -7.77
N LYS A 292 -29.16 10.40 -7.52
CA LYS A 292 -28.80 9.84 -6.21
C LYS A 292 -27.40 9.19 -6.25
N TYR A 293 -26.46 9.81 -6.94
CA TYR A 293 -25.08 9.36 -7.03
C TYR A 293 -24.45 9.19 -5.64
N LEU A 294 -23.73 8.09 -5.43
CA LEU A 294 -23.04 7.77 -4.20
C LEU A 294 -21.67 8.45 -4.18
N LEU A 295 -21.52 9.51 -3.39
CA LEU A 295 -20.26 10.22 -3.18
C LEU A 295 -19.41 9.55 -2.09
N SER A 296 -20.05 8.87 -1.15
CA SER A 296 -19.47 8.12 -0.03
C SER A 296 -20.38 6.93 0.32
N GLY A 297 -19.93 6.05 1.23
CA GLY A 297 -20.74 4.93 1.73
C GLY A 297 -21.82 5.36 2.74
N PHE A 298 -22.36 4.39 3.49
CA PHE A 298 -22.95 4.66 4.81
C PHE A 298 -22.02 4.18 5.96
N GLY A 299 -22.19 4.71 7.17
CA GLY A 299 -21.55 4.26 8.42
C GLY A 299 -20.93 5.36 9.29
N ASN A 300 -20.20 4.99 10.34
CA ASN A 300 -19.53 5.95 11.23
C ASN A 300 -18.40 6.78 10.57
N HIS A 301 -18.01 6.40 9.34
CA HIS A 301 -17.05 7.10 8.49
C HIS A 301 -17.72 7.91 7.38
N ASP A 302 -19.03 8.20 7.49
CA ASP A 302 -19.74 9.10 6.60
C ASP A 302 -19.23 10.54 6.77
N THR A 303 -18.15 10.85 6.05
CA THR A 303 -17.91 12.21 5.60
C THR A 303 -19.20 12.68 4.93
N TYR A 304 -19.77 13.81 5.36
CA TYR A 304 -20.93 14.44 4.72
C TYR A 304 -20.51 15.06 3.37
N ALA A 305 -20.01 14.22 2.46
CA ALA A 305 -19.66 14.58 1.11
C ALA A 305 -20.94 15.01 0.40
N SER A 306 -20.96 16.27 -0.02
CA SER A 306 -22.05 16.86 -0.76
C SER A 306 -21.50 17.52 -2.01
N GLN A 307 -22.33 17.56 -3.05
CA GLN A 307 -22.10 18.35 -4.24
C GLN A 307 -22.97 19.59 -4.15
N THR A 308 -22.43 20.76 -4.54
CA THR A 308 -23.17 22.03 -4.54
C THR A 308 -24.14 22.14 -5.72
N GLU A 309 -23.87 21.38 -6.78
CA GLU A 309 -24.65 21.30 -8.02
C GLU A 309 -25.01 19.84 -8.31
N ASP A 310 -26.08 19.60 -9.05
CA ASP A 310 -26.44 18.26 -9.50
C ASP A 310 -25.60 17.81 -10.73
N MET A 311 -25.66 16.52 -11.04
CA MET A 311 -24.87 15.94 -12.14
C MET A 311 -25.20 16.58 -13.50
N LYS A 312 -26.47 16.88 -13.76
CA LYS A 312 -26.91 17.55 -14.99
C LYS A 312 -26.26 18.92 -15.12
N THR A 313 -26.36 19.74 -14.08
CA THR A 313 -25.76 21.07 -14.04
C THR A 313 -24.27 20.99 -14.35
N VAL A 314 -23.51 20.11 -13.69
CA VAL A 314 -22.05 19.97 -13.93
C VAL A 314 -21.73 19.42 -15.32
N PHE A 315 -22.58 18.59 -15.92
CA PHE A 315 -22.38 18.08 -17.28
C PHE A 315 -22.68 19.16 -18.35
N GLU A 316 -23.63 20.06 -18.08
CA GLU A 316 -24.00 21.20 -18.94
C GLU A 316 -23.02 22.38 -18.78
N THR A 317 -22.62 22.72 -17.56
CA THR A 317 -21.80 23.90 -17.24
C THR A 317 -20.30 23.60 -17.17
N GLY A 318 -19.90 22.35 -16.94
CA GLY A 318 -18.50 21.90 -16.90
C GLY A 318 -17.83 21.81 -18.28
N ASN A 319 -16.82 20.96 -18.43
CA ASN A 319 -16.08 20.84 -19.69
C ASN A 319 -16.78 20.00 -20.76
N ALA A 320 -17.69 19.09 -20.36
CA ALA A 320 -18.44 18.27 -21.30
C ALA A 320 -19.41 19.08 -22.18
N LYS A 321 -20.03 20.13 -21.60
CA LYS A 321 -21.04 20.98 -22.26
C LYS A 321 -22.21 20.19 -22.85
N PHE A 322 -22.53 19.03 -22.30
CA PHE A 322 -23.56 18.16 -22.87
C PHE A 322 -24.92 18.85 -22.90
N ASP A 323 -25.74 18.50 -23.88
CA ASP A 323 -27.16 18.86 -23.92
C ASP A 323 -27.92 17.68 -23.27
N VAL A 324 -28.40 17.86 -22.04
CA VAL A 324 -28.94 16.77 -21.22
C VAL A 324 -30.46 16.73 -21.31
N ASN A 325 -31.03 15.53 -21.49
CA ASN A 325 -32.47 15.33 -21.59
C ASN A 325 -33.24 15.72 -20.30
N ASP A 326 -33.69 16.99 -20.24
CA ASP A 326 -34.53 17.56 -19.16
C ASP A 326 -35.68 16.63 -18.75
N LYS A 327 -36.47 16.16 -19.73
CA LYS A 327 -37.71 15.39 -19.48
C LYS A 327 -37.43 14.07 -18.75
N LEU A 328 -36.28 13.47 -18.98
CA LEU A 328 -35.85 12.24 -18.31
C LEU A 328 -35.24 12.53 -16.93
N PHE A 329 -34.37 13.53 -16.84
CA PHE A 329 -33.72 13.93 -15.59
C PHE A 329 -34.75 14.42 -14.54
N ASP A 330 -35.69 15.27 -14.96
CA ASP A 330 -36.82 15.71 -14.13
C ASP A 330 -37.67 14.54 -13.64
N LYS A 331 -37.86 13.50 -14.47
CA LYS A 331 -38.61 12.32 -14.05
C LYS A 331 -37.87 11.51 -12.98
N TYR A 332 -36.55 11.35 -13.12
CA TYR A 332 -35.73 10.73 -12.09
C TYR A 332 -35.73 11.56 -10.80
N ASN A 333 -35.65 12.89 -10.86
CA ASN A 333 -35.77 13.79 -9.71
C ASN A 333 -37.14 13.71 -9.02
N GLU A 334 -38.24 13.68 -9.78
CA GLU A 334 -39.60 13.47 -9.26
C GLU A 334 -39.66 12.17 -8.44
N LEU A 335 -39.17 11.07 -8.99
CA LEU A 335 -39.16 9.75 -8.34
C LEU A 335 -38.27 9.75 -7.09
N ALA A 336 -37.07 10.33 -7.17
CA ALA A 336 -36.14 10.50 -6.06
C ALA A 336 -36.74 11.30 -4.88
N SER A 337 -37.57 12.32 -5.18
CA SER A 337 -38.23 13.15 -4.16
C SER A 337 -39.26 12.38 -3.31
N THR A 338 -39.79 11.26 -3.83
CA THR A 338 -40.77 10.45 -3.11
C THR A 338 -40.18 9.64 -1.94
N GLY A 339 -38.86 9.45 -1.91
CA GLY A 339 -38.19 8.56 -0.95
C GLY A 339 -38.47 7.07 -1.14
N ASN A 340 -39.13 6.67 -2.23
CA ASN A 340 -39.42 5.28 -2.55
C ASN A 340 -38.41 4.64 -3.51
N TYR A 341 -37.72 5.45 -4.32
CA TYR A 341 -36.77 5.04 -5.36
C TYR A 341 -35.33 5.45 -5.02
N GLY A 342 -34.37 4.68 -5.52
CA GLY A 342 -32.95 4.80 -5.23
C GLY A 342 -32.53 4.14 -3.92
N GLU A 343 -31.21 4.02 -3.75
CA GLU A 343 -30.55 3.25 -2.70
C GLU A 343 -31.07 3.52 -1.28
N LYS A 344 -31.42 2.44 -0.57
CA LYS A 344 -31.89 2.49 0.82
C LYS A 344 -31.47 1.27 1.60
N ASN A 345 -30.96 1.48 2.81
CA ASN A 345 -30.74 0.41 3.77
C ASN A 345 -31.87 0.28 4.81
N VAL A 346 -32.00 -0.93 5.39
CA VAL A 346 -32.88 -1.28 6.51
C VAL A 346 -32.10 -2.10 7.54
N GLN A 347 -32.51 -2.07 8.81
CA GLN A 347 -31.84 -2.79 9.91
C GLN A 347 -32.84 -3.43 10.88
N GLY A 348 -32.39 -4.43 11.64
CA GLY A 348 -33.22 -5.10 12.64
C GLY A 348 -34.45 -5.77 12.04
N SER A 349 -35.62 -5.61 12.68
CA SER A 349 -36.87 -6.24 12.25
C SER A 349 -37.46 -5.72 10.93
N ALA A 350 -36.81 -4.74 10.30
CA ALA A 350 -37.15 -4.27 8.95
C ALA A 350 -36.35 -4.99 7.83
N THR A 351 -35.39 -5.85 8.18
CA THR A 351 -34.64 -6.67 7.22
C THR A 351 -35.47 -7.85 6.72
N ASN A 352 -35.22 -8.30 5.48
CA ASN A 352 -35.93 -9.40 4.85
C ASN A 352 -35.40 -10.76 5.30
N ASN A 353 -34.11 -10.88 5.61
CA ASN A 353 -33.51 -12.14 6.03
C ASN A 353 -34.12 -12.62 7.38
N PRO A 354 -34.86 -13.74 7.39
CA PRO A 354 -35.63 -14.18 8.54
C PRO A 354 -34.77 -14.56 9.75
N LYS A 355 -33.48 -14.78 9.50
CA LYS A 355 -32.45 -15.06 10.50
C LYS A 355 -32.18 -13.87 11.42
N TYR A 356 -32.14 -12.65 10.87
CA TYR A 356 -31.73 -11.44 11.60
C TYR A 356 -32.91 -10.55 11.99
N ASN A 357 -34.08 -10.70 11.36
CA ASN A 357 -35.23 -9.82 11.59
C ASN A 357 -36.14 -10.20 12.78
N GLY A 358 -35.78 -11.22 13.56
CA GLY A 358 -36.57 -11.73 14.68
C GLY A 358 -37.45 -12.94 14.37
N SER A 359 -37.69 -13.26 13.09
CA SER A 359 -38.65 -14.32 12.70
C SER A 359 -38.25 -15.72 13.16
N THR A 360 -36.95 -16.02 13.24
CA THR A 360 -36.44 -17.29 13.81
C THR A 360 -36.09 -17.19 15.29
N GLY A 361 -36.58 -16.17 16.01
CA GLY A 361 -36.27 -15.93 17.42
C GLY A 361 -34.90 -15.29 17.67
N TYR A 362 -34.17 -14.91 16.63
CA TYR A 362 -32.94 -14.12 16.70
C TYR A 362 -33.17 -12.78 15.98
N LEU A 363 -32.86 -11.68 16.66
CA LEU A 363 -32.96 -10.32 16.14
C LEU A 363 -31.60 -9.67 16.28
N ASP A 364 -30.97 -9.32 15.16
CA ASP A 364 -29.77 -8.49 15.16
C ASP A 364 -30.18 -7.05 14.80
N GLY A 365 -30.14 -6.17 15.80
CA GLY A 365 -30.49 -4.76 15.62
C GLY A 365 -29.47 -3.94 14.83
N ARG A 366 -28.28 -4.49 14.57
CA ARG A 366 -27.21 -3.85 13.80
C ARG A 366 -27.20 -4.29 12.34
N TYR A 367 -27.39 -5.59 12.08
CA TYR A 367 -27.40 -6.15 10.73
C TYR A 367 -28.22 -5.31 9.74
N ARG A 368 -27.61 -4.95 8.61
CA ARG A 368 -28.19 -4.11 7.56
C ARG A 368 -28.36 -4.86 6.25
N GLU A 369 -29.44 -4.57 5.55
CA GLU A 369 -29.66 -4.93 4.15
C GLU A 369 -29.86 -3.69 3.31
N TYR A 370 -29.50 -3.77 2.04
CA TYR A 370 -29.59 -2.69 1.05
C TYR A 370 -30.65 -3.02 -0.01
N SER A 371 -31.15 -1.99 -0.69
CA SER A 371 -32.13 -2.12 -1.76
C SER A 371 -31.95 -1.01 -2.79
N VAL A 372 -31.95 -1.39 -4.07
CA VAL A 372 -31.57 -0.53 -5.21
C VAL A 372 -32.70 0.42 -5.60
N ARG A 373 -33.91 -0.12 -5.70
CA ARG A 373 -35.17 0.59 -5.99
C ARG A 373 -35.11 1.44 -7.27
N GLU A 374 -34.59 0.85 -8.34
CA GLU A 374 -34.68 1.45 -9.68
C GLU A 374 -36.15 1.43 -10.16
N PRO A 375 -36.68 2.51 -10.78
CA PRO A 375 -38.01 2.50 -11.36
C PRO A 375 -38.15 1.57 -12.57
N SER A 376 -39.25 0.81 -12.64
CA SER A 376 -39.59 0.02 -13.83
C SER A 376 -39.61 0.87 -15.11
N TRP A 377 -39.32 0.26 -16.27
CA TRP A 377 -39.42 0.96 -17.55
C TRP A 377 -40.79 1.60 -17.77
N SER A 378 -41.86 0.95 -17.32
CA SER A 378 -43.24 1.47 -17.43
C SER A 378 -43.46 2.80 -16.68
N THR A 379 -42.70 3.04 -15.61
CA THR A 379 -42.69 4.29 -14.83
C THR A 379 -41.98 5.41 -15.60
N LEU A 380 -41.02 5.07 -16.45
CA LEU A 380 -40.20 5.99 -17.26
C LEU A 380 -40.77 6.24 -18.66
N THR A 381 -41.65 5.37 -19.19
CA THR A 381 -42.16 5.40 -20.58
C THR A 381 -42.61 6.78 -21.05
N SER A 382 -43.33 7.55 -20.22
CA SER A 382 -43.82 8.88 -20.60
C SER A 382 -42.72 9.93 -20.73
N ALA A 383 -41.64 9.82 -19.96
CA ALA A 383 -40.44 10.64 -20.12
C ALA A 383 -39.66 10.20 -21.36
N VAL A 384 -39.49 8.89 -21.56
CA VAL A 384 -38.65 8.29 -22.59
C VAL A 384 -39.18 8.43 -24.02
N THR A 385 -40.47 8.11 -24.25
CA THR A 385 -40.99 7.74 -25.59
C THR A 385 -40.75 8.81 -26.67
N ASP A 386 -40.87 10.09 -26.30
CA ASP A 386 -40.73 11.22 -27.23
C ASP A 386 -39.38 11.94 -27.13
N SER A 387 -38.56 11.66 -26.12
CA SER A 387 -37.37 12.46 -25.79
C SER A 387 -36.07 11.79 -26.21
N VAL A 388 -35.88 10.49 -25.96
CA VAL A 388 -34.56 9.83 -26.11
C VAL A 388 -33.99 9.96 -27.53
N SER A 389 -34.84 9.87 -28.55
CA SER A 389 -34.45 10.04 -29.96
C SER A 389 -34.06 11.47 -30.35
N GLN A 390 -34.36 12.46 -29.51
CA GLN A 390 -33.88 13.84 -29.64
C GLN A 390 -32.48 14.00 -29.04
N TYR A 391 -32.11 13.14 -28.09
CA TYR A 391 -30.83 13.10 -27.40
C TYR A 391 -30.05 11.82 -27.75
N LYS A 392 -29.91 11.56 -29.06
CA LYS A 392 -29.51 10.25 -29.56
C LYS A 392 -28.04 9.89 -29.33
N ASP A 393 -27.16 10.83 -28.99
CA ASP A 393 -25.70 10.61 -29.10
C ASP A 393 -25.17 9.63 -28.04
N ALA A 394 -25.78 9.62 -26.84
CA ALA A 394 -25.53 8.59 -25.84
C ALA A 394 -26.67 8.43 -24.80
N ALA A 395 -26.80 7.23 -24.26
CA ALA A 395 -27.40 6.99 -22.96
C ALA A 395 -26.30 6.64 -21.97
N ILE A 396 -26.20 7.41 -20.87
CA ILE A 396 -25.27 7.20 -19.77
C ILE A 396 -26.10 6.62 -18.62
N PHE A 397 -25.88 5.34 -18.32
CA PHE A 397 -26.62 4.59 -17.30
C PHE A 397 -25.75 4.42 -16.05
N ILE A 398 -26.17 5.01 -14.93
CA ILE A 398 -25.44 4.93 -13.65
C ILE A 398 -26.02 3.80 -12.81
N VAL A 399 -25.23 2.73 -12.62
CA VAL A 399 -25.52 1.64 -11.68
C VAL A 399 -24.89 2.01 -10.34
N SER A 400 -25.69 2.12 -9.28
CA SER A 400 -25.19 2.46 -7.94
C SER A 400 -25.39 1.28 -6.98
N ARG A 401 -24.39 1.02 -6.12
CA ARG A 401 -24.47 0.02 -5.03
C ARG A 401 -23.75 0.53 -3.80
N ASN A 402 -24.38 0.48 -2.64
CA ASN A 402 -23.82 0.95 -1.39
C ASN A 402 -23.38 -0.21 -0.47
N ALA A 403 -22.65 0.10 0.59
CA ALA A 403 -22.30 -0.78 1.70
C ALA A 403 -21.92 0.03 2.93
N SER A 404 -21.95 -0.60 4.10
CA SER A 404 -21.60 0.04 5.36
C SER A 404 -21.12 -0.95 6.41
N GLU A 405 -20.63 -0.40 7.51
CA GLU A 405 -20.49 -1.11 8.77
C GLU A 405 -21.82 -1.80 9.16
N ASP A 406 -21.73 -2.96 9.82
CA ASP A 406 -22.83 -3.85 10.20
C ASP A 406 -23.66 -4.45 9.03
N GLY A 407 -23.24 -4.39 7.77
CA GLY A 407 -24.00 -5.02 6.67
C GLY A 407 -23.15 -5.47 5.49
N ASP A 408 -22.91 -6.78 5.39
CA ASP A 408 -22.29 -7.41 4.23
C ASP A 408 -23.19 -7.28 2.98
N VAL A 409 -22.56 -7.17 1.81
CA VAL A 409 -23.25 -7.03 0.52
C VAL A 409 -23.44 -8.34 -0.24
N TRP A 410 -22.76 -9.42 0.19
CA TRP A 410 -23.05 -10.77 -0.29
C TRP A 410 -24.22 -11.34 0.52
N PHE A 411 -25.44 -10.98 0.12
CA PHE A 411 -26.69 -11.50 0.69
C PHE A 411 -27.73 -11.76 -0.41
N PRO A 412 -28.64 -12.72 -0.22
CA PRO A 412 -29.64 -13.03 -1.22
C PRO A 412 -30.76 -11.98 -1.26
N THR A 413 -31.09 -11.46 -2.44
CA THR A 413 -32.23 -10.56 -2.66
C THR A 413 -32.93 -10.84 -3.98
N ASN A 414 -34.26 -10.88 -3.99
CA ASN A 414 -35.06 -11.07 -5.21
C ASN A 414 -35.23 -9.78 -6.04
N GLU A 415 -34.72 -8.64 -5.56
CA GLU A 415 -34.70 -7.38 -6.30
C GLU A 415 -33.69 -7.43 -7.47
N CYS A 416 -32.66 -8.26 -7.35
CA CYS A 416 -31.55 -8.35 -8.30
C CYS A 416 -31.45 -9.71 -9.00
N LEU A 417 -30.79 -9.71 -10.16
CA LEU A 417 -30.50 -10.91 -10.94
C LEU A 417 -29.67 -11.91 -10.15
N ASP A 418 -29.81 -13.19 -10.50
CA ASP A 418 -29.22 -14.36 -9.84
C ASP A 418 -29.45 -14.42 -8.30
N ASN A 419 -30.40 -13.62 -7.81
CA ASN A 419 -30.72 -13.37 -6.41
C ASN A 419 -29.59 -12.74 -5.57
N THR A 420 -28.69 -11.93 -6.15
CA THR A 420 -27.58 -11.30 -5.40
C THR A 420 -27.55 -9.78 -5.57
N TYR A 421 -27.35 -9.04 -4.47
CA TYR A 421 -27.28 -7.56 -4.50
C TYR A 421 -26.09 -7.03 -5.32
N LEU A 422 -25.09 -7.89 -5.58
CA LEU A 422 -23.91 -7.60 -6.39
C LEU A 422 -24.13 -7.80 -7.91
N ASP A 423 -25.37 -8.03 -8.35
CA ASP A 423 -25.78 -8.00 -9.76
C ASP A 423 -26.83 -6.89 -9.99
N LEU A 424 -27.19 -6.62 -11.25
CA LEU A 424 -28.20 -5.66 -11.67
C LEU A 424 -29.56 -5.95 -11.02
N SER A 425 -30.34 -4.90 -10.73
CA SER A 425 -31.76 -5.06 -10.41
C SER A 425 -32.53 -5.56 -11.64
N ASN A 426 -33.69 -6.19 -11.42
CA ASN A 426 -34.55 -6.62 -12.52
C ASN A 426 -34.97 -5.42 -13.40
N GLU A 427 -35.20 -4.26 -12.78
CA GLU A 427 -35.53 -3.00 -13.44
C GLU A 427 -34.35 -2.38 -14.20
N GLU A 428 -33.13 -2.37 -13.64
CA GLU A 428 -31.92 -1.91 -14.34
C GLU A 428 -31.67 -2.77 -15.60
N ALA A 429 -31.77 -4.10 -15.46
CA ALA A 429 -31.65 -5.04 -16.56
C ALA A 429 -32.71 -4.78 -17.64
N GLN A 430 -33.97 -4.58 -17.26
CA GLN A 430 -35.05 -4.22 -18.18
C GLN A 430 -34.78 -2.90 -18.92
N ILE A 431 -34.28 -1.86 -18.22
CA ILE A 431 -33.96 -0.58 -18.87
C ILE A 431 -32.83 -0.79 -19.90
N LEU A 432 -31.77 -1.53 -19.57
CA LEU A 432 -30.67 -1.84 -20.48
C LEU A 432 -31.14 -2.62 -21.73
N GLU A 433 -32.07 -3.56 -21.61
CA GLU A 433 -32.70 -4.24 -22.76
C GLU A 433 -33.45 -3.26 -23.67
N GLN A 434 -34.15 -2.28 -23.09
CA GLN A 434 -34.90 -1.27 -23.85
C GLN A 434 -33.97 -0.24 -24.51
N LEU A 435 -32.86 0.14 -23.85
CA LEU A 435 -31.81 0.96 -24.44
C LEU A 435 -31.15 0.24 -25.62
N LYS A 436 -30.86 -1.07 -25.48
CA LYS A 436 -30.39 -1.90 -26.59
C LYS A 436 -31.37 -1.88 -27.76
N ALA A 437 -32.66 -2.10 -27.51
CA ALA A 437 -33.68 -2.08 -28.56
C ALA A 437 -33.76 -0.72 -29.28
N LYS A 438 -33.66 0.40 -28.54
CA LYS A 438 -33.60 1.75 -29.13
C LYS A 438 -32.35 1.96 -29.98
N LYS A 439 -31.20 1.46 -29.54
CA LYS A 439 -29.96 1.52 -30.30
C LYS A 439 -30.00 0.67 -31.57
N ASP A 440 -30.50 -0.55 -31.49
CA ASP A 440 -30.68 -1.44 -32.64
C ASP A 440 -31.68 -0.85 -33.67
N ASN A 441 -32.64 -0.02 -33.22
CA ASN A 441 -33.57 0.74 -34.07
C ASN A 441 -32.98 2.06 -34.64
N GLY A 442 -31.78 2.47 -34.24
CA GLY A 442 -31.17 3.76 -34.63
C GLY A 442 -31.78 4.99 -33.95
N GLU A 443 -32.50 4.81 -32.83
CA GLU A 443 -33.00 5.90 -31.98
C GLU A 443 -31.95 6.38 -30.95
N LEU A 444 -30.84 5.66 -30.83
CA LEU A 444 -29.73 5.89 -29.90
C LEU A 444 -28.43 5.39 -30.55
N ASP A 445 -27.35 6.16 -30.46
CA ASP A 445 -26.06 5.80 -31.06
C ASP A 445 -25.21 4.93 -30.12
N LYS A 446 -25.16 5.28 -28.82
CA LYS A 446 -24.26 4.69 -27.82
C LYS A 446 -24.94 4.39 -26.48
N ILE A 447 -24.48 3.34 -25.81
CA ILE A 447 -24.83 3.02 -24.41
C ILE A 447 -23.53 2.98 -23.59
N ILE A 448 -23.44 3.82 -22.57
CA ILE A 448 -22.31 3.92 -21.64
C ILE A 448 -22.82 3.55 -20.26
N VAL A 449 -22.13 2.67 -19.55
CA VAL A 449 -22.44 2.32 -18.15
C VAL A 449 -21.37 2.90 -17.23
N ILE A 450 -21.81 3.47 -16.09
CA ILE A 450 -20.94 3.94 -15.02
C ILE A 450 -21.30 3.16 -13.76
N LEU A 451 -20.36 2.38 -13.24
CA LEU A 451 -20.48 1.65 -11.99
C LEU A 451 -20.03 2.53 -10.83
N ASN A 452 -21.01 3.16 -10.19
CA ASN A 452 -20.86 3.96 -8.98
C ASN A 452 -21.12 3.08 -7.74
N THR A 453 -20.24 2.09 -7.56
CA THR A 453 -20.45 1.01 -6.59
C THR A 453 -19.35 1.01 -5.53
N LYS A 454 -19.73 0.82 -4.26
CA LYS A 454 -18.76 0.75 -3.15
C LYS A 454 -17.90 -0.51 -3.20
N ASN A 455 -18.43 -1.58 -3.79
CA ASN A 455 -17.75 -2.86 -3.97
C ASN A 455 -17.82 -3.28 -5.44
N VAL A 456 -17.01 -4.27 -5.80
CA VAL A 456 -17.08 -4.96 -7.09
C VAL A 456 -18.45 -5.65 -7.24
N MET A 457 -19.09 -5.46 -8.40
CA MET A 457 -20.24 -6.25 -8.87
C MET A 457 -19.77 -7.47 -9.66
N GLN A 458 -20.58 -8.52 -9.71
CA GLN A 458 -20.35 -9.63 -10.63
C GLN A 458 -20.69 -9.22 -12.07
N MET A 459 -19.99 -9.79 -13.06
CA MET A 459 -20.13 -9.38 -14.47
C MET A 459 -20.95 -10.35 -15.32
N GLN A 460 -21.40 -11.48 -14.77
CA GLN A 460 -22.17 -12.52 -15.46
C GLN A 460 -23.33 -11.98 -16.31
N ASN A 461 -24.12 -11.06 -15.74
CA ASN A 461 -25.27 -10.48 -16.44
C ASN A 461 -24.97 -9.11 -17.08
N LEU A 462 -23.90 -8.40 -16.71
CA LEU A 462 -23.55 -7.09 -17.24
C LEU A 462 -22.52 -7.20 -18.37
N THR A 463 -22.97 -7.48 -19.59
CA THR A 463 -22.07 -7.70 -20.74
C THR A 463 -22.44 -6.86 -21.98
N LEU A 464 -21.42 -6.53 -22.79
CA LEU A 464 -21.57 -5.92 -24.11
C LEU A 464 -22.52 -6.72 -25.01
N GLU A 465 -22.43 -8.06 -25.02
CA GLU A 465 -23.25 -8.91 -25.89
C GLU A 465 -24.74 -8.87 -25.52
N LYS A 466 -25.07 -8.88 -24.22
CA LYS A 466 -26.45 -8.92 -23.72
C LYS A 466 -27.17 -7.58 -23.91
N TYR A 467 -26.50 -6.47 -23.62
CA TYR A 467 -27.12 -5.14 -23.56
C TYR A 467 -26.56 -4.11 -24.55
N GLY A 468 -25.59 -4.47 -25.38
CA GLY A 468 -25.03 -3.56 -26.38
C GLY A 468 -24.26 -2.37 -25.79
N ILE A 469 -23.78 -2.49 -24.53
CA ILE A 469 -23.04 -1.46 -23.79
C ILE A 469 -21.68 -1.23 -24.44
N ASP A 470 -21.48 -0.08 -25.09
CA ASP A 470 -20.26 0.21 -25.82
C ASP A 470 -19.07 0.49 -24.90
N ALA A 471 -19.29 1.18 -23.79
CA ALA A 471 -18.24 1.48 -22.83
C ALA A 471 -18.73 1.32 -21.39
N CYS A 472 -17.84 0.89 -20.50
CA CYS A 472 -18.12 0.76 -19.08
C CYS A 472 -16.98 1.34 -18.25
N LEU A 473 -17.32 2.21 -17.30
CA LEU A 473 -16.41 2.83 -16.34
C LEU A 473 -16.71 2.27 -14.95
N PHE A 474 -15.70 1.77 -14.24
CA PHE A 474 -15.76 1.58 -12.80
C PHE A 474 -15.31 2.87 -12.11
N ALA A 475 -16.27 3.58 -11.52
CA ALA A 475 -16.07 4.91 -10.94
C ALA A 475 -16.04 4.91 -9.41
N GLY A 476 -16.30 3.78 -8.75
CA GLY A 476 -16.26 3.67 -7.29
C GLY A 476 -17.09 4.75 -6.59
N LEU A 477 -16.52 5.34 -5.53
CA LEU A 477 -17.10 6.43 -4.73
C LEU A 477 -16.15 7.64 -4.69
N ASN A 478 -16.22 8.48 -5.72
CA ASN A 478 -15.25 9.55 -6.00
C ASN A 478 -15.52 10.90 -5.29
N GLY A 479 -16.15 10.88 -4.11
CA GLY A 479 -16.28 12.05 -3.24
C GLY A 479 -16.93 13.29 -3.87
N SER A 480 -16.63 14.45 -3.29
CA SER A 480 -17.22 15.75 -3.65
C SER A 480 -16.71 16.38 -4.95
N SER A 481 -15.99 15.64 -5.81
CA SER A 481 -15.61 16.10 -7.16
C SER A 481 -15.91 15.10 -8.27
N ALA A 482 -16.61 14.01 -7.96
CA ALA A 482 -17.01 12.95 -8.90
C ALA A 482 -17.66 13.49 -10.19
N TYR A 483 -18.57 14.46 -10.12
CA TYR A 483 -19.28 14.97 -11.32
C TYR A 483 -18.35 15.70 -12.29
N TYR A 484 -17.40 16.49 -11.77
CA TYR A 484 -16.41 17.20 -12.58
C TYR A 484 -15.43 16.22 -13.22
N SER A 485 -14.98 15.22 -12.45
CA SER A 485 -14.12 14.16 -12.96
C SER A 485 -14.79 13.35 -14.08
N LEU A 486 -16.04 12.92 -13.88
CA LEU A 486 -16.82 12.22 -14.91
C LEU A 486 -17.08 13.11 -16.14
N SER A 487 -17.38 14.41 -15.95
CA SER A 487 -17.54 15.38 -17.05
C SER A 487 -16.31 15.41 -17.95
N ASP A 488 -15.11 15.52 -17.36
CA ASP A 488 -13.85 15.58 -18.10
C ASP A 488 -13.45 14.24 -18.73
N ILE A 489 -13.66 13.12 -18.03
CA ILE A 489 -13.39 11.76 -18.53
C ILE A 489 -14.29 11.42 -19.71
N LEU A 490 -15.59 11.74 -19.64
CA LEU A 490 -16.55 11.37 -20.67
C LEU A 490 -16.28 12.08 -22.01
N VAL A 491 -15.63 13.25 -22.02
CA VAL A 491 -15.18 13.94 -23.25
C VAL A 491 -13.68 13.82 -23.54
N GLY A 492 -12.94 13.12 -22.67
CA GLY A 492 -11.52 12.85 -22.86
C GLY A 492 -10.63 14.08 -22.75
N ASP A 493 -11.03 15.05 -21.92
CA ASP A 493 -10.12 16.07 -21.38
C ASP A 493 -9.22 15.45 -20.30
N VAL A 494 -9.76 14.47 -19.56
CA VAL A 494 -9.00 13.51 -18.74
C VAL A 494 -9.01 12.16 -19.44
N ASN A 495 -7.85 11.51 -19.51
CA ASN A 495 -7.72 10.14 -20.02
C ASN A 495 -7.70 9.15 -18.84
N PRO A 496 -8.66 8.21 -18.72
CA PRO A 496 -8.66 7.16 -17.71
C PRO A 496 -7.32 6.44 -17.60
N SER A 497 -6.92 6.21 -16.37
CA SER A 497 -5.66 5.56 -16.02
C SER A 497 -5.72 4.80 -14.68
N GLY A 498 -6.90 4.65 -14.09
CA GLY A 498 -7.09 3.81 -12.91
C GLY A 498 -6.80 2.35 -13.22
N SER A 499 -6.49 1.57 -12.19
CA SER A 499 -6.30 0.12 -12.30
C SER A 499 -7.04 -0.58 -11.17
N LEU A 500 -7.64 -1.73 -11.46
CA LEU A 500 -8.40 -2.50 -10.48
C LEU A 500 -7.51 -2.99 -9.34
N VAL A 501 -7.96 -2.75 -8.10
CA VAL A 501 -7.32 -3.25 -6.87
C VAL A 501 -7.84 -4.63 -6.44
N ASP A 502 -8.87 -5.14 -7.13
CA ASP A 502 -9.48 -6.44 -6.92
C ASP A 502 -9.66 -7.18 -8.25
N THR A 503 -9.73 -8.51 -8.21
CA THR A 503 -10.16 -9.30 -9.39
C THR A 503 -11.67 -9.26 -9.50
N ILE A 504 -12.19 -8.83 -10.65
CA ILE A 504 -13.62 -8.90 -10.93
C ILE A 504 -13.94 -10.28 -11.50
N ALA A 505 -14.71 -11.05 -10.74
CA ALA A 505 -15.18 -12.37 -11.15
C ALA A 505 -16.38 -12.27 -12.12
N TYR A 506 -16.57 -13.30 -12.92
CA TYR A 506 -17.79 -13.50 -13.70
C TYR A 506 -18.99 -13.69 -12.75
N ASP A 507 -18.88 -14.62 -11.80
CA ASP A 507 -19.84 -14.90 -10.72
C ASP A 507 -19.10 -14.76 -9.39
N ILE A 508 -19.63 -14.00 -8.42
CA ILE A 508 -18.92 -13.69 -7.17
C ILE A 508 -18.67 -14.94 -6.28
N ASP A 509 -19.48 -15.98 -6.43
CA ASP A 509 -19.31 -17.24 -5.72
C ASP A 509 -18.21 -18.13 -6.34
N SER A 510 -17.60 -17.76 -7.49
CA SER A 510 -16.39 -18.43 -7.98
C SER A 510 -15.16 -18.08 -7.15
N ALA A 511 -15.22 -16.98 -6.38
CA ALA A 511 -14.12 -16.57 -5.51
C ALA A 511 -14.01 -17.49 -4.29
N PRO A 512 -12.81 -17.97 -3.94
CA PRO A 512 -12.63 -19.04 -2.95
C PRO A 512 -12.96 -18.58 -1.52
N ALA A 513 -12.82 -17.28 -1.22
CA ALA A 513 -13.24 -16.70 0.06
C ALA A 513 -14.78 -16.70 0.23
N THR A 514 -15.53 -16.49 -0.85
CA THR A 514 -17.01 -16.52 -0.83
C THR A 514 -17.54 -17.90 -0.40
N VAL A 515 -16.87 -18.99 -0.81
CA VAL A 515 -17.22 -20.37 -0.43
C VAL A 515 -17.20 -20.58 1.09
N ASN A 516 -16.32 -19.87 1.82
CA ASN A 516 -16.20 -19.94 3.28
C ASN A 516 -16.77 -18.71 3.98
N THR A 517 -17.56 -17.88 3.30
CA THR A 517 -18.23 -16.71 3.88
C THR A 517 -19.57 -17.10 4.48
N GLY A 518 -19.87 -16.61 5.69
CA GLY A 518 -21.16 -16.79 6.36
C GLY A 518 -21.05 -17.18 7.84
N ASP A 519 -22.22 -17.33 8.48
CA ASP A 519 -22.33 -17.58 9.92
C ASP A 519 -22.17 -19.07 10.30
N PHE A 520 -20.93 -19.56 10.36
CA PHE A 520 -20.69 -20.88 10.93
C PHE A 520 -20.74 -20.79 12.46
N ARG A 521 -21.64 -21.55 13.11
CA ARG A 521 -21.77 -21.56 14.57
C ARG A 521 -21.11 -22.78 15.20
N TRP A 522 -20.46 -22.57 16.34
CA TRP A 522 -19.99 -23.64 17.21
C TRP A 522 -21.16 -24.44 17.79
N THR A 523 -21.01 -25.76 17.92
CA THR A 523 -22.01 -26.61 18.59
C THR A 523 -22.11 -26.33 20.09
N SER A 524 -21.07 -25.74 20.69
CA SER A 524 -21.07 -25.19 22.04
C SER A 524 -19.98 -24.12 22.17
N SER A 525 -20.30 -23.00 22.81
CA SER A 525 -19.40 -21.87 23.11
C SER A 525 -18.97 -21.82 24.59
N THR A 526 -19.18 -22.92 25.33
CA THR A 526 -18.91 -22.99 26.77
C THR A 526 -17.43 -22.76 27.07
N GLY A 527 -17.11 -21.67 27.77
CA GLY A 527 -15.74 -21.32 28.17
C GLY A 527 -15.04 -20.29 27.29
N LEU A 528 -15.70 -19.76 26.25
CA LEU A 528 -15.19 -18.61 25.50
C LEU A 528 -15.30 -17.30 26.32
N PRO A 529 -14.37 -16.35 26.21
CA PRO A 529 -14.41 -15.10 26.98
C PRO A 529 -15.63 -14.25 26.59
N ALA A 530 -16.50 -13.91 27.55
CA ALA A 530 -17.62 -13.03 27.29
C ALA A 530 -17.13 -11.66 26.75
N THR A 531 -17.81 -11.13 25.74
CA THR A 531 -17.56 -9.79 25.20
C THR A 531 -18.76 -8.89 25.48
N ASP A 532 -18.50 -7.60 25.70
CA ASP A 532 -19.57 -6.60 25.93
C ASP A 532 -20.38 -6.28 24.65
N LEU A 533 -20.03 -6.91 23.52
CA LEU A 533 -20.65 -6.72 22.20
C LEU A 533 -21.73 -7.76 21.87
N GLY A 534 -21.96 -8.77 22.72
CA GLY A 534 -23.09 -9.72 22.59
C GLY A 534 -22.71 -11.17 22.23
N VAL A 535 -23.59 -11.86 21.51
CA VAL A 535 -23.58 -13.34 21.32
C VAL A 535 -22.54 -13.85 20.30
N TYR A 536 -21.59 -13.02 19.88
CA TYR A 536 -20.75 -13.25 18.69
C TYR A 536 -19.64 -14.30 18.88
N ASN A 537 -19.37 -14.71 20.12
CA ASN A 537 -18.44 -15.80 20.42
C ASN A 537 -18.93 -17.18 19.92
N ASP A 538 -20.22 -17.31 19.59
CA ASP A 538 -20.81 -18.55 19.10
C ASP A 538 -20.45 -18.84 17.63
N PHE A 539 -19.75 -17.91 16.95
CA PHE A 539 -19.48 -17.98 15.50
C PHE A 539 -17.99 -18.15 15.18
N TYR A 540 -17.70 -18.60 13.96
CA TYR A 540 -16.36 -18.66 13.39
C TYR A 540 -16.40 -18.53 11.86
N LEU A 541 -15.24 -18.22 11.28
CA LEU A 541 -14.96 -18.32 9.85
C LEU A 541 -13.70 -19.19 9.69
N VAL A 542 -13.61 -19.95 8.59
CA VAL A 542 -12.42 -20.75 8.26
C VAL A 542 -11.90 -20.26 6.93
N TYR A 543 -10.74 -19.61 6.94
CA TYR A 543 -10.10 -19.09 5.73
C TYR A 543 -9.38 -20.26 5.01
N GLN A 544 -10.16 -21.22 4.49
CA GLN A 544 -9.66 -22.46 3.90
C GLN A 544 -8.92 -22.19 2.57
N GLU A 545 -9.20 -21.07 1.93
CA GLU A 545 -8.47 -20.54 0.77
C GLU A 545 -7.01 -20.14 1.09
N GLY A 546 -6.65 -19.97 2.36
CA GLY A 546 -5.27 -19.75 2.80
C GLY A 546 -4.64 -18.52 2.15
N ILE A 547 -3.56 -18.71 1.40
CA ILE A 547 -2.90 -17.62 0.66
C ILE A 547 -3.56 -17.30 -0.70
N TYR A 548 -4.49 -18.14 -1.16
CA TYR A 548 -5.10 -18.05 -2.48
C TYR A 548 -6.34 -17.14 -2.44
N VAL A 549 -6.11 -15.85 -2.20
CA VAL A 549 -7.14 -14.81 -2.17
C VAL A 549 -7.03 -13.91 -3.41
N GLY A 550 -8.17 -13.60 -4.04
CA GLY A 550 -8.20 -12.77 -5.26
C GLY A 550 -7.40 -13.39 -6.40
N TYR A 551 -6.59 -12.57 -7.09
CA TYR A 551 -5.76 -13.03 -8.22
C TYR A 551 -4.84 -14.20 -7.85
N ARG A 552 -4.34 -14.28 -6.62
CA ARG A 552 -3.49 -15.41 -6.18
C ARG A 552 -4.18 -16.76 -6.36
N TYR A 553 -5.51 -16.83 -6.33
CA TYR A 553 -6.26 -18.03 -6.68
C TYR A 553 -6.33 -18.26 -8.18
N TYR A 554 -6.88 -17.29 -8.92
CA TYR A 554 -7.20 -17.45 -10.34
C TYR A 554 -5.94 -17.67 -11.19
N GLU A 555 -4.87 -16.91 -10.93
CA GLU A 555 -3.60 -17.04 -11.64
C GLU A 555 -2.86 -18.34 -11.29
N THR A 556 -2.96 -18.83 -10.05
CA THR A 556 -2.32 -20.11 -9.66
C THR A 556 -3.09 -21.29 -10.27
N ARG A 557 -4.42 -21.26 -10.19
CA ARG A 557 -5.26 -22.28 -10.83
C ARG A 557 -5.07 -22.30 -12.35
N TYR A 558 -4.84 -21.15 -12.98
CA TYR A 558 -4.51 -21.09 -14.41
C TYR A 558 -3.14 -21.69 -14.73
N GLU A 559 -2.10 -21.34 -13.98
CA GLU A 559 -0.77 -21.97 -14.13
C GLU A 559 -0.86 -23.49 -13.97
N ASP A 560 -1.54 -23.98 -12.93
CA ASP A 560 -1.71 -25.41 -12.69
C ASP A 560 -2.47 -26.11 -13.83
N VAL A 561 -3.47 -25.47 -14.44
CA VAL A 561 -4.14 -26.00 -15.65
C VAL A 561 -3.17 -26.10 -16.82
N VAL A 562 -2.37 -25.07 -17.09
CA VAL A 562 -1.39 -25.05 -18.19
C VAL A 562 -0.30 -26.11 -17.97
N LEU A 563 0.16 -26.28 -16.72
CA LEU A 563 1.19 -27.24 -16.34
C LEU A 563 0.65 -28.66 -16.07
N ASN A 564 -0.66 -28.88 -16.18
CA ASN A 564 -1.35 -30.13 -15.84
C ASN A 564 -1.08 -30.63 -14.40
N GLN A 565 -1.04 -29.72 -13.44
CA GLN A 565 -0.82 -30.02 -12.03
C GLN A 565 -2.12 -30.34 -11.29
N GLY A 566 -2.05 -31.35 -10.42
CA GLY A 566 -3.13 -31.74 -9.52
C GLY A 566 -4.47 -31.99 -10.23
N ASN A 567 -5.48 -31.23 -9.84
CA ASN A 567 -6.84 -31.28 -10.38
C ASN A 567 -7.37 -29.89 -10.79
N ALA A 568 -6.50 -28.93 -11.12
CA ALA A 568 -6.90 -27.54 -11.34
C ALA A 568 -7.94 -27.34 -12.46
N SER A 569 -7.94 -28.20 -13.49
CA SER A 569 -8.93 -28.24 -14.58
C SER A 569 -10.30 -28.83 -14.17
N SER A 570 -10.42 -29.37 -12.95
CA SER A 570 -11.67 -29.86 -12.38
C SER A 570 -12.79 -28.83 -12.52
N ILE A 571 -14.02 -29.31 -12.71
CA ILE A 571 -15.21 -28.46 -12.78
C ILE A 571 -15.61 -27.86 -11.41
N VAL A 572 -15.04 -28.34 -10.30
CA VAL A 572 -15.35 -27.84 -8.95
C VAL A 572 -15.00 -26.35 -8.84
N GLY A 573 -15.98 -25.54 -8.43
CA GLY A 573 -15.84 -24.08 -8.30
C GLY A 573 -15.84 -23.29 -9.61
N ALA A 574 -16.04 -23.93 -10.77
CA ALA A 574 -16.38 -23.21 -12.00
C ALA A 574 -17.88 -22.90 -11.99
N LYS A 575 -18.25 -21.69 -12.42
CA LYS A 575 -19.62 -21.18 -12.44
C LYS A 575 -20.19 -21.04 -13.85
N LYS A 576 -19.36 -20.70 -14.84
CA LYS A 576 -19.80 -20.51 -16.24
C LYS A 576 -19.61 -21.76 -17.10
N SER A 577 -18.46 -22.42 -16.96
CA SER A 577 -18.17 -23.65 -17.72
C SER A 577 -18.90 -24.86 -17.12
N THR A 578 -19.19 -25.88 -17.93
CA THR A 578 -19.92 -27.10 -17.52
C THR A 578 -19.09 -28.39 -17.64
N SER A 579 -17.84 -28.32 -18.12
CA SER A 579 -17.00 -29.49 -18.39
C SER A 579 -15.58 -29.42 -17.82
N THR A 580 -14.97 -28.23 -17.80
CA THR A 580 -13.62 -27.96 -17.25
C THR A 580 -13.55 -26.51 -16.81
N TRP A 581 -12.85 -26.19 -15.72
CA TRP A 581 -12.58 -24.80 -15.38
C TRP A 581 -11.71 -24.12 -16.46
N LYS A 582 -11.98 -22.85 -16.78
CA LYS A 582 -11.19 -22.03 -17.71
C LYS A 582 -11.10 -20.60 -17.17
N TYR A 583 -9.91 -20.01 -17.20
CA TYR A 583 -9.67 -18.67 -16.67
C TYR A 583 -10.61 -17.61 -17.25
N GLN A 584 -10.70 -17.52 -18.58
CA GLN A 584 -11.54 -16.53 -19.29
C GLN A 584 -13.06 -16.76 -19.16
N ASP A 585 -13.47 -17.84 -18.49
CA ASP A 585 -14.86 -18.10 -18.17
C ASP A 585 -15.23 -17.65 -16.74
N GLU A 586 -14.24 -17.42 -15.86
CA GLU A 586 -14.47 -17.17 -14.43
C GLU A 586 -13.89 -15.83 -13.96
N VAL A 587 -12.83 -15.31 -14.60
CA VAL A 587 -12.33 -13.95 -14.41
C VAL A 587 -12.88 -13.04 -15.51
N ALA A 588 -13.61 -11.99 -15.12
CA ALA A 588 -14.10 -10.97 -16.04
C ALA A 588 -13.05 -9.88 -16.27
N PHE A 589 -12.43 -9.38 -15.19
CA PHE A 589 -11.28 -8.46 -15.27
C PHE A 589 -10.22 -8.84 -14.23
N PRO A 590 -8.94 -9.02 -14.64
CA PRO A 590 -7.88 -9.38 -13.70
C PRO A 590 -7.54 -8.24 -12.74
N PHE A 591 -6.87 -8.58 -11.64
CA PHE A 591 -6.25 -7.59 -10.77
C PHE A 591 -5.26 -6.73 -11.57
N GLY A 592 -5.21 -5.42 -11.29
CA GLY A 592 -4.36 -4.46 -11.98
C GLY A 592 -4.84 -4.05 -13.37
N PHE A 593 -5.98 -4.57 -13.87
CA PHE A 593 -6.52 -4.20 -15.18
C PHE A 593 -7.06 -2.76 -15.22
N GLY A 594 -6.94 -2.10 -16.37
CA GLY A 594 -7.58 -0.83 -16.67
C GLY A 594 -7.20 -0.33 -18.05
N GLU A 595 -8.19 -0.05 -18.89
CA GLU A 595 -8.01 0.49 -20.24
C GLU A 595 -7.74 2.01 -20.21
N SER A 596 -7.29 2.55 -21.33
CA SER A 596 -7.06 3.98 -21.55
C SER A 596 -7.55 4.42 -22.93
N TYR A 597 -7.68 5.72 -23.18
CA TYR A 597 -7.96 6.27 -24.51
C TYR A 597 -6.69 6.34 -25.41
N THR A 598 -5.60 5.70 -24.99
CA THR A 598 -4.36 5.55 -25.76
C THR A 598 -3.67 4.24 -25.39
N ASP A 599 -2.94 3.66 -26.34
CA ASP A 599 -2.22 2.40 -26.16
C ASP A 599 -0.76 2.63 -25.72
N PHE A 600 -0.21 1.68 -24.95
CA PHE A 600 1.17 1.73 -24.46
C PHE A 600 1.98 0.47 -24.84
N GLU A 601 3.22 0.68 -25.29
CA GLU A 601 4.19 -0.38 -25.58
C GLU A 601 5.27 -0.41 -24.46
N PHE A 602 5.51 -1.58 -23.90
CA PHE A 602 6.52 -1.82 -22.87
C PHE A 602 7.71 -2.57 -23.48
N SER A 603 8.93 -2.08 -23.26
CA SER A 603 10.14 -2.60 -23.92
C SER A 603 11.40 -2.44 -23.05
N ASN A 604 12.54 -2.95 -23.54
CA ASN A 604 13.87 -2.80 -22.91
C ASN A 604 13.95 -3.24 -21.43
N TYR A 605 13.17 -4.26 -21.06
CA TYR A 605 13.14 -4.84 -19.72
C TYR A 605 14.54 -5.22 -19.21
N SER A 606 14.88 -4.74 -18.02
CA SER A 606 16.16 -4.99 -17.36
C SER A 606 15.94 -5.33 -15.88
N VAL A 607 16.70 -6.31 -15.38
CA VAL A 607 16.68 -6.72 -13.97
C VAL A 607 18.10 -6.63 -13.43
N ARG A 608 18.33 -5.75 -12.46
CA ARG A 608 19.62 -5.60 -11.78
C ARG A 608 19.50 -6.02 -10.32
N HIS A 609 20.07 -7.18 -10.00
CA HIS A 609 20.21 -7.65 -8.64
C HIS A 609 21.39 -6.97 -7.92
N THR A 610 21.21 -6.68 -6.63
CA THR A 610 22.25 -6.19 -5.72
C THR A 610 22.32 -7.15 -4.53
N GLU A 611 23.44 -7.85 -4.35
CA GLU A 611 23.60 -8.78 -3.22
C GLU A 611 23.44 -8.05 -1.87
N GLY A 612 22.78 -8.70 -0.91
CA GLY A 612 22.50 -8.17 0.42
C GLY A 612 21.91 -9.23 1.34
N GLU A 613 21.55 -8.83 2.57
CA GLU A 613 20.81 -9.70 3.49
C GLU A 613 19.44 -10.08 2.91
N PHE A 614 18.87 -11.21 3.36
CA PHE A 614 17.60 -11.76 2.88
C PHE A 614 17.49 -12.02 1.36
N GLY A 615 18.61 -12.00 0.64
CA GLY A 615 18.65 -12.21 -0.82
C GLY A 615 18.84 -10.94 -1.63
N GLY A 616 18.94 -9.76 -1.00
CA GLY A 616 19.29 -8.50 -1.67
C GLY A 616 18.17 -7.87 -2.51
N ASP A 617 18.50 -6.74 -3.14
CA ASP A 617 17.55 -5.88 -3.84
C ASP A 617 17.49 -6.15 -5.34
N TYR A 618 16.30 -6.06 -5.93
CA TYR A 618 16.08 -6.17 -7.38
C TYR A 618 15.55 -4.85 -7.93
N THR A 619 16.36 -4.16 -8.74
CA THR A 619 15.92 -2.99 -9.53
C THR A 619 15.38 -3.48 -10.87
N ILE A 620 14.15 -3.12 -11.23
CA ILE A 620 13.48 -3.53 -12.46
C ILE A 620 13.25 -2.30 -13.34
N SER A 621 13.96 -2.19 -14.45
CA SER A 621 13.80 -1.06 -15.39
C SER A 621 13.02 -1.46 -16.63
N VAL A 622 12.16 -0.56 -17.12
CA VAL A 622 11.34 -0.76 -18.33
C VAL A 622 11.12 0.56 -19.04
N ASP A 623 11.19 0.54 -20.37
CA ASP A 623 10.82 1.67 -21.22
C ASP A 623 9.34 1.57 -21.57
N VAL A 624 8.56 2.60 -21.22
CA VAL A 624 7.14 2.72 -21.56
C VAL A 624 7.00 3.78 -22.64
N LYS A 625 6.37 3.42 -23.75
CA LYS A 625 6.07 4.30 -24.87
C LYS A 625 4.56 4.43 -25.06
N ASN A 626 4.06 5.65 -25.17
CA ASN A 626 2.71 5.89 -25.67
C ASN A 626 2.71 5.72 -27.21
N ILE A 627 1.96 4.74 -27.72
CA ILE A 627 1.88 4.41 -29.14
C ILE A 627 0.56 4.84 -29.80
N GLY A 628 -0.41 5.28 -29.00
CA GLY A 628 -1.69 5.79 -29.49
C GLY A 628 -1.66 7.28 -29.88
N SER A 629 -2.84 7.89 -29.93
CA SER A 629 -3.05 9.25 -30.47
C SER A 629 -3.43 10.32 -29.45
N ARG A 630 -3.51 9.95 -28.16
CA ARG A 630 -3.84 10.86 -27.04
C ARG A 630 -2.75 10.77 -25.97
N SER A 631 -2.55 11.84 -25.20
CA SER A 631 -1.72 11.76 -24.00
C SER A 631 -2.41 10.90 -22.93
N GLY A 632 -1.64 10.30 -22.03
CA GLY A 632 -2.20 9.44 -20.99
C GLY A 632 -1.16 8.92 -20.00
N LYS A 633 -1.63 8.23 -18.96
CA LYS A 633 -0.82 7.54 -17.96
C LYS A 633 -1.14 6.04 -17.98
N THR A 634 -0.18 5.21 -17.58
CA THR A 634 -0.39 3.76 -17.39
C THR A 634 0.26 3.27 -16.10
N SER A 635 -0.29 2.20 -15.53
CA SER A 635 0.24 1.53 -14.34
C SER A 635 1.29 0.48 -14.74
N ILE A 636 2.49 0.62 -14.20
CA ILE A 636 3.62 -0.27 -14.41
C ILE A 636 3.65 -1.24 -13.24
N GLN A 637 3.38 -2.52 -13.47
CA GLN A 637 3.20 -3.52 -12.42
C GLN A 637 4.25 -4.63 -12.54
N VAL A 638 4.93 -4.93 -11.44
CA VAL A 638 5.97 -5.97 -11.37
C VAL A 638 5.45 -7.13 -10.53
N TYR A 639 5.31 -8.29 -11.17
CA TYR A 639 4.89 -9.53 -10.52
C TYR A 639 6.07 -10.49 -10.33
N LEU A 640 6.19 -11.07 -9.13
CA LEU A 640 7.13 -12.10 -8.78
C LEU A 640 6.48 -13.48 -8.91
N GLN A 641 7.11 -14.35 -9.70
CA GLN A 641 6.80 -15.78 -9.78
C GLN A 641 7.88 -16.57 -9.05
N LYS A 642 7.48 -17.44 -8.11
CA LYS A 642 8.40 -18.26 -7.30
C LYS A 642 8.31 -19.72 -7.74
N PRO A 643 9.43 -20.43 -7.93
CA PRO A 643 9.38 -21.85 -8.26
C PRO A 643 8.73 -22.64 -7.10
N TYR A 644 7.80 -23.51 -7.45
CA TYR A 644 7.24 -24.52 -6.55
C TYR A 644 8.11 -25.78 -6.62
N THR A 645 8.85 -26.06 -5.55
CA THR A 645 9.94 -27.05 -5.53
C THR A 645 9.53 -28.33 -4.80
N GLU A 646 10.28 -29.42 -5.00
CA GLU A 646 10.10 -30.67 -4.26
C GLU A 646 10.14 -30.47 -2.74
N TYR A 647 10.92 -29.50 -2.24
CA TYR A 647 10.95 -29.14 -0.82
C TYR A 647 9.60 -28.57 -0.37
N ASP A 648 9.00 -27.67 -1.16
CA ASP A 648 7.72 -27.04 -0.82
C ASP A 648 6.60 -28.08 -0.80
N VAL A 649 6.57 -28.99 -1.78
CA VAL A 649 5.64 -30.13 -1.85
C VAL A 649 5.81 -31.05 -0.63
N ALA A 650 7.05 -31.43 -0.31
CA ALA A 650 7.35 -32.34 0.81
C ALA A 650 6.99 -31.74 2.19
N ASN A 651 7.08 -30.41 2.33
CA ASN A 651 6.81 -29.69 3.58
C ASN A 651 5.43 -28.99 3.62
N LYS A 652 4.62 -29.12 2.55
CA LYS A 652 3.32 -28.45 2.39
C LYS A 652 3.38 -26.92 2.50
N VAL A 653 4.42 -26.32 1.93
CA VAL A 653 4.55 -24.85 1.85
C VAL A 653 3.79 -24.37 0.63
N GLU A 654 2.69 -23.66 0.83
CA GLU A 654 1.89 -23.09 -0.25
C GLU A 654 2.58 -21.90 -0.91
N LYS A 655 2.38 -21.74 -2.22
CA LYS A 655 2.90 -20.60 -3.02
C LYS A 655 1.86 -20.23 -4.09
N ALA A 656 1.56 -18.94 -4.21
CA ALA A 656 0.85 -18.43 -5.38
C ALA A 656 1.81 -18.38 -6.59
N SER A 657 1.28 -18.58 -7.79
CA SER A 657 2.04 -18.50 -9.05
C SER A 657 2.61 -17.10 -9.28
N VAL A 658 1.84 -16.06 -8.96
CA VAL A 658 2.24 -14.65 -9.12
C VAL A 658 1.88 -13.84 -7.88
N GLU A 659 2.72 -12.87 -7.55
CA GLU A 659 2.49 -11.90 -6.48
C GLU A 659 2.99 -10.52 -6.90
N LEU A 660 2.20 -9.47 -6.70
CA LEU A 660 2.64 -8.09 -6.92
C LEU A 660 3.81 -7.77 -5.98
N ALA A 661 4.97 -7.46 -6.55
CA ALA A 661 6.21 -7.15 -5.84
C ALA A 661 6.55 -5.66 -5.84
N GLY A 662 6.02 -4.91 -6.81
CA GLY A 662 6.16 -3.46 -6.89
C GLY A 662 5.31 -2.89 -8.01
N PHE A 663 5.01 -1.59 -7.94
CA PHE A 663 4.33 -0.87 -9.01
C PHE A 663 4.72 0.61 -9.01
N LEU A 664 4.57 1.25 -10.17
CA LEU A 664 4.67 2.69 -10.37
C LEU A 664 3.54 3.13 -11.30
N LYS A 665 3.19 4.41 -11.29
CA LYS A 665 2.35 5.01 -12.34
C LYS A 665 3.24 5.88 -13.22
N SER A 666 3.04 5.83 -14.53
CA SER A 666 3.78 6.71 -15.44
C SER A 666 3.40 8.18 -15.22
N ASP A 667 4.28 9.10 -15.61
CA ASP A 667 3.87 10.48 -15.89
C ASP A 667 2.86 10.50 -17.05
N ILE A 668 2.28 11.66 -17.33
CA ILE A 668 1.57 11.86 -18.60
C ILE A 668 2.60 11.73 -19.73
N LEU A 669 2.40 10.74 -20.60
CA LEU A 669 3.20 10.55 -21.81
C LEU A 669 2.43 11.10 -23.01
N GLU A 670 3.05 11.99 -23.78
CA GLU A 670 2.50 12.48 -25.04
C GLU A 670 2.56 11.41 -26.15
N PRO A 671 1.75 11.50 -27.23
CA PRO A 671 1.81 10.54 -28.33
C PRO A 671 3.21 10.37 -28.93
N ASN A 672 3.70 9.12 -28.97
CA ASN A 672 5.06 8.70 -29.33
C ASN A 672 6.17 9.03 -28.31
N GLU A 673 5.86 9.64 -27.16
CA GLU A 673 6.83 9.80 -26.07
C GLU A 673 7.22 8.44 -25.49
N THR A 674 8.50 8.29 -25.13
CA THR A 674 9.05 7.10 -24.48
C THR A 674 9.84 7.53 -23.25
N LYS A 675 9.55 6.93 -22.09
CA LYS A 675 10.25 7.21 -20.84
C LYS A 675 10.60 5.91 -20.12
N GLN A 676 11.80 5.87 -19.55
CA GLN A 676 12.25 4.76 -18.71
C GLN A 676 11.79 4.95 -17.27
N TYR A 677 11.28 3.88 -16.68
CA TYR A 677 10.92 3.76 -15.27
C TYR A 677 11.76 2.65 -14.64
N SER A 678 12.06 2.75 -13.33
CA SER A 678 12.97 1.82 -12.65
C SER A 678 12.79 1.76 -11.14
#